data_AF-A0A662YVT4-F1
#
_entry.id   AF-A0A662YVT4-F1
#
_cell.length_a   1.000
_cell.length_b   1.000
_cell.length_c   1.000
_cell.angle_alpha   90.00
_cell.angle_beta   90.00
_cell.angle_gamma   90.00
#
_symmetry.space_group_name_H-M   'P 1'
#
loop_
_entity.id
_entity.type
_entity.pdbx_description
1 polymer ?
#
loop_
_entity_poly.entity_id
_entity_poly.type
_entity_poly.pdbx_seq_one_letter_code
_entity_poly.pdbx_strand_id
1 'polypeptide(L)'
;MIPRLQNNEMISYVKLVLTSQADKKNIHSVEQLVLTSQADKKNIHSVEQLVLTSQADKKNIHSVEQLVLTSQADKKNIHSVEQLVLTSQADKKNIHSVEQLVLTSQADKKNIHSVEQLVLTSQADKKNIHSVEQLVLTSQADKKNIHSVEQLVLTSQADKKNIHSVEQLVLTSQADKKNIHSVEQLVLTSQADKKNIHSVEQLVLTSQADKKNIHSVEQLVLTSQADKKNIHSVEQLVLTSQADKKNIHSVEQLVLTSQADKKNIHSVEQLVLTSQADKKNIHSVEQLVLTSQADKKNIHSVEQLVLTSQADKKNIHSVEQLVLTSQADKKNIHSVEQLVLTSQADKKNIHSVEQLVLTSQADKKNIHSVEQLVLTSQADKKNIHSVEQLVLTSQADKKNIHSVEQLVLTSQADKKNIHSVEQLVLTSQADKKNIHSVEQLVLTSQADRKNIHSVEQLVLTSQADRKNIHSVEQLVLTSQADRKNIHSVEQLVLTSQADRKNIHSVEQLVLTSQADRKNIHSVEQLVLTSQADRKNIHSVEQLVLTSQADRKNIHSVEQLVLTSQADRKNIHSVEQLVLTSQADRKNIHSVEQLVLTSQADRKNIHSVEQLVLTSQADRKNIHSVEQLVLTSQVDKKNTHSVEQLVLTSQVDKKNTHSVEQLVLTSQADKKNIHSVEQLVLTSQADRKKRNTHSVEQLVLTSQRYSIVFTMVHRLVVM
;
A
#
# COMPACT_ATOMS: atom_id res chain seq x y z
N MET A 1 -46.31 -22.27 -8.78
CA MET A 1 -46.43 -22.61 -7.35
C MET A 1 -47.09 -21.48 -6.58
N ILE A 2 -46.76 -20.21 -6.87
CA ILE A 2 -47.81 -19.19 -6.77
C ILE A 2 -48.83 -19.44 -7.89
N PRO A 3 -50.14 -19.22 -7.67
CA PRO A 3 -51.15 -19.43 -8.70
C PRO A 3 -51.10 -18.31 -9.75
N ARG A 4 -51.20 -18.68 -11.04
CA ARG A 4 -51.21 -17.79 -12.23
C ARG A 4 -52.55 -17.04 -12.39
N LEU A 5 -53.13 -16.55 -11.30
CA LEU A 5 -54.49 -15.99 -11.25
C LEU A 5 -55.54 -17.11 -11.11
N GLN A 6 -55.42 -18.16 -11.94
CA GLN A 6 -56.02 -19.48 -11.72
C GLN A 6 -54.92 -20.55 -11.74
N ASN A 7 -55.09 -21.56 -10.88
CA ASN A 7 -54.43 -22.87 -10.92
C ASN A 7 -55.29 -23.83 -10.07
N ASN A 8 -55.33 -25.11 -10.46
CA ASN A 8 -56.04 -26.24 -9.82
C ASN A 8 -55.59 -26.61 -8.37
N GLU A 9 -56.00 -27.80 -7.87
CA GLU A 9 -55.29 -28.61 -6.83
C GLU A 9 -55.80 -30.08 -6.70
N MET A 10 -57.06 -30.34 -7.09
CA MET A 10 -58.03 -31.32 -6.58
C MET A 10 -57.81 -32.85 -6.69
N ILE A 11 -58.94 -33.55 -6.94
CA ILE A 11 -59.41 -34.84 -6.37
C ILE A 11 -58.73 -36.16 -6.87
N SER A 12 -59.27 -37.35 -6.52
CA SER A 12 -59.93 -38.21 -7.52
C SER A 12 -59.90 -39.77 -7.29
N TYR A 13 -59.79 -40.74 -8.27
CA TYR A 13 -59.77 -42.24 -8.05
C TYR A 13 -58.96 -43.45 -8.92
N VAL A 14 -58.26 -44.53 -8.32
CA VAL A 14 -57.36 -45.84 -8.49
C VAL A 14 -57.45 -47.50 -7.80
N LYS A 15 -58.52 -48.34 -7.20
CA LYS A 15 -58.81 -49.75 -6.40
C LYS A 15 -60.10 -50.96 -6.54
N LEU A 16 -61.11 -51.55 -5.64
CA LEU A 16 -62.44 -52.56 -5.77
C LEU A 16 -63.74 -53.01 -4.74
N VAL A 17 -65.16 -52.89 -4.94
CA VAL A 17 -66.52 -53.49 -4.29
C VAL A 17 -67.94 -53.88 -5.11
N LEU A 18 -68.56 -55.16 -5.30
CA LEU A 18 -69.47 -55.99 -6.29
C LEU A 18 -68.89 -57.24 -7.27
N THR A 19 -69.46 -58.44 -7.67
CA THR A 19 -68.88 -59.42 -8.75
C THR A 19 -69.77 -60.47 -9.60
N SER A 20 -69.35 -61.69 -10.08
CA SER A 20 -70.20 -62.88 -10.52
C SER A 20 -70.27 -63.44 -12.04
N GLN A 21 -69.91 -64.71 -12.40
CA GLN A 21 -69.56 -65.29 -13.77
C GLN A 21 -70.42 -66.50 -14.29
N ALA A 22 -70.09 -67.13 -15.46
CA ALA A 22 -70.63 -68.40 -16.06
C ALA A 22 -69.83 -68.87 -17.33
N ASP A 23 -70.45 -69.63 -18.28
CA ASP A 23 -70.11 -69.64 -19.75
C ASP A 23 -69.91 -68.18 -20.24
N LYS A 24 -69.18 -67.94 -21.34
CA LYS A 24 -68.52 -66.65 -21.65
C LYS A 24 -69.40 -65.41 -21.37
N LYS A 25 -69.12 -64.70 -20.27
CA LYS A 25 -69.85 -63.48 -19.83
C LYS A 25 -69.10 -62.18 -20.09
N ASN A 26 -69.67 -61.34 -20.96
CA ASN A 26 -69.43 -59.89 -21.04
C ASN A 26 -70.67 -59.15 -20.51
N ILE A 27 -70.52 -57.87 -20.15
CA ILE A 27 -71.64 -56.95 -19.91
C ILE A 27 -71.49 -55.77 -20.87
N HIS A 28 -72.57 -55.43 -21.59
CA HIS A 28 -72.66 -54.29 -22.49
C HIS A 28 -73.87 -53.43 -22.10
N SER A 29 -73.65 -52.14 -21.83
CA SER A 29 -74.66 -51.09 -21.62
C SER A 29 -75.67 -51.35 -20.49
N VAL A 30 -75.40 -50.80 -19.31
CA VAL A 30 -76.39 -50.67 -18.22
C VAL A 30 -76.26 -49.31 -17.53
N GLU A 31 -77.35 -48.77 -17.01
CA GLU A 31 -77.35 -47.51 -16.26
C GLU A 31 -76.62 -47.70 -14.91
N GLN A 32 -77.17 -48.50 -14.00
CA GLN A 32 -76.57 -48.81 -12.71
C GLN A 32 -76.24 -50.31 -12.56
N LEU A 33 -75.11 -50.65 -11.92
CA LEU A 33 -74.67 -52.05 -11.78
C LEU A 33 -74.05 -52.41 -10.41
N VAL A 34 -74.71 -53.33 -9.70
CA VAL A 34 -74.37 -53.89 -8.37
C VAL A 34 -74.60 -55.42 -8.36
N LEU A 35 -73.79 -56.23 -7.66
CA LEU A 35 -73.40 -57.56 -8.23
C LEU A 35 -72.92 -58.72 -7.28
N THR A 36 -73.45 -59.00 -6.09
CA THR A 36 -72.81 -59.85 -5.03
C THR A 36 -72.11 -61.18 -5.47
N SER A 37 -70.90 -61.48 -4.96
CA SER A 37 -70.14 -62.76 -5.16
C SER A 37 -68.62 -62.64 -4.83
N GLN A 38 -67.79 -63.63 -5.20
CA GLN A 38 -66.32 -63.72 -4.93
C GLN A 38 -65.52 -64.34 -6.12
N ALA A 39 -64.40 -63.71 -6.53
CA ALA A 39 -63.36 -64.16 -7.47
C ALA A 39 -63.78 -64.56 -8.91
N ASP A 40 -63.51 -63.66 -9.87
CA ASP A 40 -64.14 -63.68 -11.20
C ASP A 40 -63.24 -63.22 -12.38
N LYS A 41 -63.74 -63.42 -13.61
CA LYS A 41 -63.29 -62.72 -14.82
C LYS A 41 -64.47 -61.99 -15.47
N LYS A 42 -64.35 -60.69 -15.72
CA LYS A 42 -65.38 -59.90 -16.42
C LYS A 42 -64.78 -58.89 -17.40
N ASN A 43 -65.43 -58.74 -18.55
CA ASN A 43 -65.32 -57.54 -19.39
C ASN A 43 -66.63 -56.74 -19.23
N ILE A 44 -66.51 -55.43 -19.02
CA ILE A 44 -67.65 -54.52 -18.84
C ILE A 44 -67.44 -53.33 -19.79
N HIS A 45 -68.46 -53.03 -20.60
CA HIS A 45 -68.44 -51.96 -21.59
C HIS A 45 -69.68 -51.07 -21.43
N SER A 46 -69.48 -49.76 -21.27
CA SER A 46 -70.53 -48.74 -21.13
C SER A 46 -71.40 -48.95 -19.88
N VAL A 47 -71.11 -48.21 -18.80
CA VAL A 47 -71.98 -48.13 -17.61
C VAL A 47 -72.06 -46.70 -17.13
N GLU A 48 -73.22 -46.24 -16.65
CA GLU A 48 -73.29 -44.92 -15.98
C GLU A 48 -72.70 -45.03 -14.58
N GLN A 49 -73.28 -45.84 -13.69
CA GLN A 49 -72.80 -46.02 -12.31
C GLN A 49 -72.49 -47.50 -11.97
N LEU A 50 -71.23 -47.81 -11.64
CA LEU A 50 -70.71 -49.19 -11.54
C LEU A 50 -70.03 -49.50 -10.19
N VAL A 51 -70.39 -50.64 -9.57
CA VAL A 51 -69.88 -51.07 -8.25
C VAL A 51 -69.49 -52.63 -8.31
N LEU A 52 -68.20 -53.03 -8.06
CA LEU A 52 -67.38 -54.31 -8.19
C LEU A 52 -66.18 -54.77 -7.15
N THR A 53 -66.32 -55.81 -6.22
CA THR A 53 -65.77 -56.37 -4.89
C THR A 53 -65.27 -57.75 -5.22
N SER A 54 -64.43 -57.75 -6.22
CA SER A 54 -63.87 -58.94 -6.79
C SER A 54 -63.23 -59.86 -5.76
N GLN A 55 -62.62 -59.27 -4.73
CA GLN A 55 -61.76 -59.90 -3.72
C GLN A 55 -60.50 -60.50 -4.34
N ALA A 56 -60.63 -61.25 -5.44
CA ALA A 56 -59.54 -61.61 -6.34
C ALA A 56 -60.02 -61.83 -7.80
N ASP A 57 -60.16 -60.76 -8.60
CA ASP A 57 -60.57 -60.84 -10.02
C ASP A 57 -59.47 -60.46 -11.04
N LYS A 58 -59.79 -60.77 -12.30
CA LYS A 58 -59.30 -60.04 -13.47
C LYS A 58 -60.45 -59.31 -14.18
N LYS A 59 -60.44 -57.98 -14.23
CA LYS A 59 -61.47 -57.19 -14.92
C LYS A 59 -60.88 -56.27 -15.99
N ASN A 60 -61.53 -56.20 -17.15
CA ASN A 60 -61.37 -55.12 -18.12
C ASN A 60 -62.64 -54.25 -18.07
N ILE A 61 -62.47 -52.93 -17.96
CA ILE A 61 -63.59 -51.97 -17.90
C ILE A 61 -63.33 -50.87 -18.93
N HIS A 62 -64.32 -50.59 -19.77
CA HIS A 62 -64.28 -49.58 -20.82
C HIS A 62 -65.51 -48.68 -20.74
N SER A 63 -65.31 -47.37 -20.76
CA SER A 63 -66.37 -46.34 -20.79
C SER A 63 -67.31 -46.45 -19.59
N VAL A 64 -67.00 -45.71 -18.52
CA VAL A 64 -67.90 -45.57 -17.36
C VAL A 64 -68.03 -44.10 -16.98
N GLU A 65 -69.17 -43.64 -16.50
CA GLU A 65 -69.25 -42.30 -15.90
C GLU A 65 -68.70 -42.38 -14.46
N GLN A 66 -69.35 -43.12 -13.58
CA GLN A 66 -69.03 -43.24 -12.15
C GLN A 66 -68.75 -44.70 -11.74
N LEU A 67 -67.68 -44.95 -11.00
CA LEU A 67 -67.24 -46.30 -10.63
C LEU A 67 -66.72 -46.35 -9.18
N VAL A 68 -67.53 -46.70 -8.17
CA VAL A 68 -67.23 -46.57 -6.70
C VAL A 68 -67.24 -47.91 -5.95
N LEU A 69 -66.37 -48.15 -4.93
CA LEU A 69 -65.90 -49.49 -4.47
C LEU A 69 -65.09 -49.51 -3.10
N THR A 70 -64.59 -50.69 -2.62
CA THR A 70 -63.61 -50.91 -1.50
C THR A 70 -62.41 -51.78 -1.97
N SER A 71 -62.03 -53.01 -1.51
CA SER A 71 -60.75 -53.80 -1.80
C SER A 71 -60.63 -55.29 -1.36
N GLN A 72 -59.83 -56.15 -2.08
CA GLN A 72 -58.68 -56.96 -1.58
C GLN A 72 -57.50 -57.16 -2.60
N ALA A 73 -57.57 -58.01 -3.66
CA ALA A 73 -56.39 -58.37 -4.50
C ALA A 73 -56.62 -58.69 -6.02
N ASP A 74 -56.57 -57.70 -6.90
CA ASP A 74 -56.98 -57.80 -8.32
C ASP A 74 -55.89 -57.55 -9.40
N LYS A 75 -56.22 -57.91 -10.66
CA LYS A 75 -55.64 -57.28 -11.86
C LYS A 75 -56.71 -56.54 -12.67
N LYS A 76 -56.47 -55.27 -13.00
CA LYS A 76 -57.42 -54.45 -13.77
C LYS A 76 -56.80 -53.67 -14.91
N ASN A 77 -57.50 -53.62 -16.04
CA ASN A 77 -57.35 -52.58 -17.06
C ASN A 77 -58.63 -51.73 -17.04
N ILE A 78 -58.49 -50.41 -16.98
CA ILE A 78 -59.62 -49.46 -16.99
C ILE A 78 -59.32 -48.40 -18.05
N HIS A 79 -60.29 -48.13 -18.92
CA HIS A 79 -60.19 -47.17 -20.01
C HIS A 79 -61.40 -46.23 -20.03
N SER A 80 -61.16 -44.92 -20.13
CA SER A 80 -62.17 -43.87 -20.30
C SER A 80 -63.21 -43.86 -19.18
N VAL A 81 -62.91 -43.16 -18.08
CA VAL A 81 -63.86 -43.01 -16.96
C VAL A 81 -63.83 -41.61 -16.37
N GLU A 82 -64.97 -41.02 -16.04
CA GLU A 82 -65.01 -39.71 -15.39
C GLU A 82 -64.63 -39.81 -13.90
N GLN A 83 -65.38 -40.66 -13.17
CA GLN A 83 -65.43 -40.76 -11.72
C GLN A 83 -65.37 -42.22 -11.24
N LEU A 84 -64.72 -42.49 -10.10
CA LEU A 84 -63.91 -43.71 -10.00
C LEU A 84 -63.53 -44.16 -8.52
N VAL A 85 -64.21 -43.89 -7.38
CA VAL A 85 -63.72 -44.03 -5.92
C VAL A 85 -63.52 -45.45 -5.31
N LEU A 86 -62.33 -45.93 -4.84
CA LEU A 86 -62.22 -47.31 -4.24
C LEU A 86 -61.19 -47.51 -3.07
N THR A 87 -60.83 -48.73 -2.62
CA THR A 87 -59.93 -48.96 -1.43
C THR A 87 -59.22 -50.36 -1.28
N SER A 88 -58.02 -50.67 -1.85
CA SER A 88 -57.38 -52.03 -1.94
C SER A 88 -56.33 -52.44 -0.91
N GLN A 89 -55.98 -53.73 -0.97
CA GLN A 89 -54.85 -54.30 -0.25
C GLN A 89 -53.64 -54.59 -1.16
N ALA A 90 -53.78 -55.32 -2.28
CA ALA A 90 -52.65 -55.61 -3.17
C ALA A 90 -53.00 -55.92 -4.64
N ASP A 91 -52.96 -54.92 -5.52
CA ASP A 91 -53.39 -55.02 -6.93
C ASP A 91 -52.30 -54.73 -7.98
N LYS A 92 -52.57 -55.11 -9.23
CA LYS A 92 -51.90 -54.56 -10.43
C LYS A 92 -52.89 -53.86 -11.35
N LYS A 93 -52.64 -52.59 -11.69
CA LYS A 93 -53.57 -51.79 -12.53
C LYS A 93 -52.89 -51.05 -13.67
N ASN A 94 -53.53 -51.07 -14.83
CA ASN A 94 -53.32 -50.11 -15.91
C ASN A 94 -54.59 -49.27 -16.03
N ILE A 95 -54.46 -47.95 -16.05
CA ILE A 95 -55.60 -47.04 -16.16
C ILE A 95 -55.27 -45.95 -17.17
N HIS A 96 -56.20 -45.70 -18.09
CA HIS A 96 -56.05 -44.78 -19.22
C HIS A 96 -57.26 -43.86 -19.33
N SER A 97 -57.01 -42.56 -19.49
CA SER A 97 -58.03 -41.52 -19.70
C SER A 97 -59.07 -41.50 -18.58
N VAL A 98 -58.77 -40.76 -17.52
CA VAL A 98 -59.71 -40.55 -16.41
C VAL A 98 -59.83 -39.07 -16.09
N GLU A 99 -60.99 -38.57 -15.70
CA GLU A 99 -61.03 -37.21 -15.15
C GLU A 99 -60.39 -37.21 -13.75
N GLN A 100 -61.07 -37.79 -12.75
CA GLN A 100 -60.70 -37.85 -11.33
C GLN A 100 -59.82 -39.09 -10.86
N LEU A 101 -58.55 -39.04 -10.36
CA LEU A 101 -57.49 -40.09 -9.92
C LEU A 101 -57.17 -40.38 -8.34
N VAL A 102 -57.10 -41.60 -7.67
CA VAL A 102 -56.90 -42.02 -6.16
C VAL A 102 -57.18 -43.52 -5.85
N LEU A 103 -58.43 -44.02 -5.83
CA LEU A 103 -58.79 -45.47 -5.76
C LEU A 103 -58.76 -45.46 -4.15
N THR A 104 -57.88 -46.23 -3.42
CA THR A 104 -57.09 -45.95 -2.11
C THR A 104 -56.36 -47.25 -1.59
N SER A 105 -55.09 -47.40 -1.06
CA SER A 105 -54.56 -48.80 -0.72
C SER A 105 -53.31 -49.00 0.20
N GLN A 106 -52.95 -50.28 0.44
CA GLN A 106 -51.74 -50.72 1.13
C GLN A 106 -50.52 -51.02 0.21
N ALA A 107 -50.56 -51.92 -0.79
CA ALA A 107 -49.38 -52.25 -1.63
C ALA A 107 -49.65 -52.71 -3.09
N ASP A 108 -49.57 -51.80 -4.07
CA ASP A 108 -49.91 -52.05 -5.49
C ASP A 108 -48.73 -51.84 -6.48
N LYS A 109 -48.92 -52.31 -7.72
CA LYS A 109 -48.23 -51.79 -8.92
C LYS A 109 -49.21 -51.10 -9.86
N LYS A 110 -48.91 -49.87 -10.30
CA LYS A 110 -49.81 -49.08 -11.16
C LYS A 110 -49.09 -48.43 -12.34
N ASN A 111 -49.72 -48.47 -13.51
CA ASN A 111 -49.49 -47.57 -14.63
C ASN A 111 -50.74 -46.70 -14.80
N ILE A 112 -50.55 -45.39 -14.90
CA ILE A 112 -51.60 -44.38 -15.04
C ILE A 112 -51.23 -43.48 -16.22
N HIS A 113 -52.17 -43.26 -17.13
CA HIS A 113 -51.99 -42.42 -18.32
C HIS A 113 -53.19 -41.49 -18.51
N SER A 114 -52.91 -40.20 -18.70
CA SER A 114 -53.90 -39.15 -19.01
C SER A 114 -54.99 -39.03 -17.95
N VAL A 115 -54.75 -38.17 -16.96
CA VAL A 115 -55.71 -37.87 -15.89
C VAL A 115 -55.85 -36.37 -15.69
N GLU A 116 -57.02 -35.84 -15.33
CA GLU A 116 -57.11 -34.44 -14.92
C GLU A 116 -56.54 -34.27 -13.51
N GLN A 117 -57.25 -34.70 -12.47
CA GLN A 117 -56.84 -34.52 -11.07
C GLN A 117 -56.49 -35.87 -10.44
N LEU A 118 -55.54 -35.99 -9.51
CA LEU A 118 -55.13 -37.28 -8.92
C LEU A 118 -54.61 -37.18 -7.48
N VAL A 119 -55.46 -37.30 -6.47
CA VAL A 119 -55.02 -37.58 -5.08
C VAL A 119 -54.63 -39.06 -4.93
N LEU A 120 -53.77 -39.49 -3.99
CA LEU A 120 -53.34 -40.89 -3.95
C LEU A 120 -52.70 -41.27 -2.60
N THR A 121 -53.46 -41.95 -1.75
CA THR A 121 -52.95 -42.49 -0.47
C THR A 121 -52.47 -43.94 -0.63
N SER A 122 -51.23 -44.22 -0.23
CA SER A 122 -50.62 -45.56 -0.27
C SER A 122 -49.50 -45.81 0.75
N GLN A 123 -49.42 -47.03 1.29
CA GLN A 123 -48.35 -47.39 2.22
C GLN A 123 -47.05 -47.81 1.49
N ALA A 124 -47.11 -48.69 0.48
CA ALA A 124 -45.91 -49.11 -0.28
C ALA A 124 -46.19 -49.54 -1.74
N ASP A 125 -46.19 -48.58 -2.67
CA ASP A 125 -46.50 -48.80 -4.09
C ASP A 125 -45.28 -48.71 -5.05
N LYS A 126 -45.43 -49.28 -6.26
CA LYS A 126 -44.66 -48.88 -7.46
C LYS A 126 -45.60 -48.24 -8.50
N LYS A 127 -45.34 -46.99 -8.87
CA LYS A 127 -46.19 -46.22 -9.80
C LYS A 127 -45.39 -45.68 -10.98
N ASN A 128 -45.94 -45.84 -12.18
CA ASN A 128 -45.65 -45.00 -13.33
C ASN A 128 -46.89 -44.12 -13.58
N ILE A 129 -46.70 -42.81 -13.71
CA ILE A 129 -47.75 -41.83 -13.96
C ILE A 129 -47.32 -40.97 -15.14
N HIS A 130 -48.19 -40.82 -16.14
CA HIS A 130 -47.96 -40.04 -17.36
C HIS A 130 -49.14 -39.11 -17.62
N SER A 131 -48.86 -37.83 -17.86
CA SER A 131 -49.83 -36.79 -18.23
C SER A 131 -50.95 -36.63 -17.19
N VAL A 132 -50.74 -35.74 -16.21
CA VAL A 132 -51.75 -35.39 -15.20
C VAL A 132 -51.85 -33.88 -15.08
N GLU A 133 -53.04 -33.29 -14.89
CA GLU A 133 -53.12 -31.88 -14.54
C GLU A 133 -52.70 -31.69 -13.07
N GLN A 134 -53.43 -32.22 -12.09
CA GLN A 134 -53.21 -31.99 -10.65
C GLN A 134 -52.93 -33.31 -9.90
N LEU A 135 -51.99 -33.39 -8.96
CA LEU A 135 -51.47 -34.68 -8.44
C LEU A 135 -51.11 -34.70 -6.93
N VAL A 136 -52.10 -34.91 -6.08
CA VAL A 136 -52.04 -35.27 -4.65
C VAL A 136 -51.31 -36.59 -4.32
N LEU A 137 -50.09 -36.71 -3.74
CA LEU A 137 -49.56 -38.02 -3.29
C LEU A 137 -49.24 -38.14 -1.78
N THR A 138 -50.16 -38.78 -1.05
CA THR A 138 -50.04 -39.39 0.29
C THR A 138 -49.19 -40.69 0.40
N SER A 139 -47.89 -40.74 0.77
CA SER A 139 -47.23 -42.08 0.92
C SER A 139 -46.19 -42.32 2.02
N GLN A 140 -46.05 -43.58 2.44
CA GLN A 140 -45.04 -43.99 3.42
C GLN A 140 -43.73 -44.47 2.76
N ALA A 141 -43.76 -45.39 1.78
CA ALA A 141 -42.54 -45.92 1.13
C ALA A 141 -42.73 -46.38 -0.33
N ASP A 142 -42.77 -45.44 -1.29
CA ASP A 142 -43.05 -45.72 -2.70
C ASP A 142 -41.80 -45.64 -3.63
N LYS A 143 -41.90 -46.26 -4.81
CA LYS A 143 -41.07 -45.90 -5.99
C LYS A 143 -41.97 -45.33 -7.09
N LYS A 144 -41.71 -44.09 -7.50
CA LYS A 144 -42.55 -43.35 -8.47
C LYS A 144 -41.71 -42.86 -9.64
N ASN A 145 -42.13 -43.18 -10.86
CA ASN A 145 -41.80 -42.42 -12.06
C ASN A 145 -43.03 -41.56 -12.40
N ILE A 146 -42.83 -40.26 -12.57
CA ILE A 146 -43.87 -39.29 -12.94
C ILE A 146 -43.35 -38.51 -14.15
N HIS A 147 -44.20 -38.33 -15.16
CA HIS A 147 -43.90 -37.63 -16.40
C HIS A 147 -45.05 -36.70 -16.79
N SER A 148 -44.75 -35.44 -17.08
CA SER A 148 -45.69 -34.41 -17.55
C SER A 148 -46.85 -34.17 -16.58
N VAL A 149 -46.67 -33.23 -15.65
CA VAL A 149 -47.71 -32.85 -14.69
C VAL A 149 -47.83 -31.34 -14.56
N GLU A 150 -49.04 -30.77 -14.52
CA GLU A 150 -49.16 -29.32 -14.23
C GLU A 150 -48.89 -29.06 -12.74
N GLN A 151 -49.53 -29.75 -11.80
CA GLN A 151 -49.45 -29.48 -10.36
C GLN A 151 -49.36 -30.76 -9.52
N LEU A 152 -48.58 -30.76 -8.43
CA LEU A 152 -48.08 -32.01 -7.83
C LEU A 152 -47.74 -31.86 -6.32
N VAL A 153 -48.54 -32.38 -5.36
CA VAL A 153 -48.23 -32.23 -3.91
C VAL A 153 -47.74 -33.52 -3.26
N LEU A 154 -46.41 -33.60 -3.13
CA LEU A 154 -45.59 -34.56 -2.41
C LEU A 154 -45.67 -34.50 -0.88
N THR A 155 -46.33 -35.43 -0.19
CA THR A 155 -45.98 -35.74 1.20
C THR A 155 -45.51 -37.20 1.33
N SER A 156 -44.27 -37.43 1.78
CA SER A 156 -43.78 -38.81 1.95
C SER A 156 -42.73 -39.04 3.02
N GLN A 157 -42.73 -40.24 3.62
CA GLN A 157 -41.75 -40.61 4.66
C GLN A 157 -40.41 -41.11 4.07
N ALA A 158 -40.42 -42.07 3.12
CA ALA A 158 -39.18 -42.61 2.53
C ALA A 158 -39.32 -43.15 1.08
N ASP A 159 -39.33 -42.26 0.09
CA ASP A 159 -39.57 -42.60 -1.33
C ASP A 159 -38.30 -42.59 -2.22
N LYS A 160 -38.39 -43.27 -3.38
CA LYS A 160 -37.52 -43.01 -4.55
C LYS A 160 -38.30 -42.31 -5.67
N LYS A 161 -38.09 -40.99 -5.73
CA LYS A 161 -38.53 -39.99 -6.71
C LYS A 161 -37.86 -40.12 -8.09
N ASN A 162 -38.60 -40.22 -9.19
CA ASN A 162 -38.20 -39.75 -10.52
C ASN A 162 -39.35 -38.91 -11.08
N ILE A 163 -39.11 -37.63 -11.38
CA ILE A 163 -40.12 -36.66 -11.81
C ILE A 163 -39.55 -35.89 -13.01
N HIS A 164 -40.30 -35.85 -14.12
CA HIS A 164 -39.92 -35.21 -15.38
C HIS A 164 -41.02 -34.24 -15.82
N SER A 165 -40.64 -33.02 -16.18
CA SER A 165 -41.52 -31.99 -16.79
C SER A 165 -42.74 -31.69 -15.92
N VAL A 166 -42.58 -30.77 -14.95
CA VAL A 166 -43.66 -30.38 -14.04
C VAL A 166 -43.72 -28.88 -13.86
N GLU A 167 -44.86 -28.23 -14.11
CA GLU A 167 -44.97 -26.79 -13.86
C GLU A 167 -44.92 -26.48 -12.35
N GLN A 168 -45.75 -27.17 -11.56
CA GLN A 168 -46.02 -26.87 -10.16
C GLN A 168 -45.89 -28.07 -9.20
N LEU A 169 -45.30 -27.83 -8.03
CA LEU A 169 -45.10 -28.85 -6.98
C LEU A 169 -44.86 -28.24 -5.59
N VAL A 170 -45.32 -28.95 -4.54
CA VAL A 170 -44.82 -28.81 -3.16
C VAL A 170 -44.36 -30.18 -2.64
N LEU A 171 -43.21 -30.26 -1.96
CA LEU A 171 -42.68 -31.52 -1.41
C LEU A 171 -42.27 -31.41 0.05
N THR A 172 -42.95 -32.18 0.91
CA THR A 172 -42.59 -32.40 2.31
C THR A 172 -42.12 -33.85 2.48
N SER A 173 -40.87 -34.10 2.88
CA SER A 173 -40.39 -35.46 3.12
C SER A 173 -39.36 -35.65 4.23
N GLN A 174 -39.35 -36.85 4.82
CA GLN A 174 -38.41 -37.18 5.90
C GLN A 174 -37.08 -37.71 5.36
N ALA A 175 -37.06 -38.71 4.46
CA ALA A 175 -35.82 -39.27 3.90
C ALA A 175 -35.95 -39.86 2.47
N ASP A 176 -35.90 -39.00 1.44
CA ASP A 176 -36.09 -39.39 0.04
C ASP A 176 -34.78 -39.43 -0.79
N LYS A 177 -34.83 -40.14 -1.94
CA LYS A 177 -33.92 -39.94 -3.08
C LYS A 177 -34.70 -39.44 -4.30
N LYS A 178 -34.33 -38.29 -4.88
CA LYS A 178 -35.13 -37.59 -5.91
C LYS A 178 -34.36 -37.26 -7.19
N ASN A 179 -34.74 -37.96 -8.27
CA ASN A 179 -34.53 -37.70 -9.69
C ASN A 179 -35.32 -36.48 -10.23
N ILE A 180 -34.86 -35.25 -10.04
CA ILE A 180 -35.48 -33.97 -10.51
C ILE A 180 -35.13 -33.59 -11.97
N HIS A 181 -36.07 -33.57 -12.92
CA HIS A 181 -35.86 -33.03 -14.28
C HIS A 181 -36.97 -32.05 -14.72
N SER A 182 -36.59 -30.83 -15.13
CA SER A 182 -37.42 -29.80 -15.79
C SER A 182 -38.65 -29.36 -15.00
N VAL A 183 -38.55 -28.24 -14.28
CA VAL A 183 -39.58 -27.73 -13.35
C VAL A 183 -39.66 -26.21 -13.36
N GLU A 184 -40.79 -25.60 -13.03
CA GLU A 184 -40.87 -24.13 -12.88
C GLU A 184 -40.43 -23.64 -11.48
N GLN A 185 -41.31 -23.55 -10.45
CA GLN A 185 -41.07 -22.75 -9.22
C GLN A 185 -40.89 -23.58 -7.91
N LEU A 186 -39.94 -24.51 -7.88
CA LEU A 186 -39.86 -25.68 -6.99
C LEU A 186 -39.72 -25.41 -5.46
N VAL A 187 -40.74 -25.77 -4.67
CA VAL A 187 -40.71 -25.75 -3.19
C VAL A 187 -40.44 -27.15 -2.60
N LEU A 188 -39.33 -27.34 -1.87
CA LEU A 188 -39.11 -28.56 -1.05
C LEU A 188 -38.75 -28.25 0.41
N THR A 189 -39.40 -28.95 1.33
CA THR A 189 -39.07 -29.04 2.76
C THR A 189 -38.65 -30.48 3.09
N SER A 190 -37.43 -30.71 3.60
CA SER A 190 -37.01 -32.07 3.98
C SER A 190 -36.04 -32.18 5.15
N GLN A 191 -36.09 -33.33 5.84
CA GLN A 191 -35.19 -33.59 6.96
C GLN A 191 -33.83 -34.15 6.51
N ALA A 192 -33.78 -35.20 5.67
CA ALA A 192 -32.52 -35.80 5.21
C ALA A 192 -32.60 -36.47 3.81
N ASP A 193 -32.50 -35.68 2.74
CA ASP A 193 -32.65 -36.15 1.35
C ASP A 193 -31.32 -36.27 0.55
N LYS A 194 -31.36 -37.04 -0.54
CA LYS A 194 -30.40 -36.92 -1.66
C LYS A 194 -31.12 -36.51 -2.95
N LYS A 195 -30.81 -35.32 -3.46
CA LYS A 195 -31.50 -34.67 -4.60
C LYS A 195 -30.54 -34.44 -5.77
N ASN A 196 -31.02 -34.65 -6.99
CA ASN A 196 -30.36 -34.22 -8.21
C ASN A 196 -31.29 -33.26 -8.98
N ILE A 197 -30.97 -31.98 -8.87
CA ILE A 197 -31.50 -30.77 -9.51
C ILE A 197 -31.14 -30.66 -11.01
N HIS A 198 -32.07 -30.66 -11.97
CA HIS A 198 -31.78 -30.24 -13.35
C HIS A 198 -32.89 -29.35 -13.89
N SER A 199 -32.51 -28.18 -14.39
CA SER A 199 -33.36 -27.23 -15.11
C SER A 199 -34.61 -26.84 -14.31
N VAL A 200 -34.46 -25.82 -13.46
CA VAL A 200 -35.56 -25.24 -12.68
C VAL A 200 -35.60 -23.74 -12.94
N GLU A 201 -36.76 -23.10 -13.03
CA GLU A 201 -36.80 -21.64 -13.09
C GLU A 201 -36.49 -21.07 -11.69
N GLN A 202 -37.41 -21.24 -10.73
CA GLN A 202 -37.30 -20.73 -9.36
C GLN A 202 -37.24 -21.90 -8.37
N LEU A 203 -36.46 -21.82 -7.29
CA LEU A 203 -36.22 -22.99 -6.41
C LEU A 203 -36.03 -22.57 -4.94
N VAL A 204 -36.97 -22.97 -4.08
CA VAL A 204 -36.98 -22.67 -2.64
C VAL A 204 -36.81 -23.97 -1.83
N LEU A 205 -35.67 -24.14 -1.16
CA LEU A 205 -35.40 -25.33 -0.34
C LEU A 205 -35.17 -24.98 1.13
N THR A 206 -35.93 -25.63 2.01
CA THR A 206 -35.66 -25.69 3.45
C THR A 206 -35.25 -27.10 3.85
N SER A 207 -34.06 -27.27 4.46
CA SER A 207 -33.64 -28.61 4.90
C SER A 207 -32.73 -28.67 6.13
N GLN A 208 -32.78 -29.78 6.85
CA GLN A 208 -31.93 -29.99 8.03
C GLN A 208 -30.56 -30.58 7.65
N ALA A 209 -30.49 -31.67 6.88
CA ALA A 209 -29.22 -32.30 6.47
C ALA A 209 -29.27 -33.05 5.12
N ASP A 210 -29.15 -32.32 4.01
CA ASP A 210 -29.24 -32.87 2.64
C ASP A 210 -27.87 -33.04 1.93
N LYS A 211 -27.84 -33.90 0.91
CA LYS A 211 -26.83 -33.84 -0.17
C LYS A 211 -27.51 -33.46 -1.50
N LYS A 212 -27.13 -32.33 -2.07
CA LYS A 212 -27.72 -31.74 -3.27
C LYS A 212 -26.68 -31.55 -4.36
N ASN A 213 -26.96 -32.09 -5.54
CA ASN A 213 -26.44 -31.59 -6.80
C ASN A 213 -27.55 -30.74 -7.43
N ILE A 214 -27.22 -29.55 -7.93
CA ILE A 214 -28.13 -28.65 -8.65
C ILE A 214 -27.41 -28.17 -9.92
N HIS A 215 -28.11 -28.21 -11.05
CA HIS A 215 -27.64 -27.75 -12.35
C HIS A 215 -28.73 -26.91 -13.02
N SER A 216 -28.36 -25.72 -13.50
CA SER A 216 -29.23 -24.80 -14.25
C SER A 216 -30.48 -24.38 -13.47
N VAL A 217 -30.38 -23.27 -12.74
CA VAL A 217 -31.53 -22.63 -12.08
C VAL A 217 -31.53 -21.14 -12.37
N GLU A 218 -32.67 -20.50 -12.60
CA GLU A 218 -32.70 -19.02 -12.66
C GLU A 218 -32.53 -18.44 -11.25
N GLN A 219 -33.51 -18.68 -10.37
CA GLN A 219 -33.57 -18.08 -9.03
C GLN A 219 -33.56 -19.15 -7.92
N LEU A 220 -32.64 -19.07 -6.96
CA LEU A 220 -32.42 -20.12 -5.97
C LEU A 220 -32.27 -19.60 -4.53
N VAL A 221 -33.24 -19.95 -3.67
CA VAL A 221 -33.24 -19.66 -2.24
C VAL A 221 -33.03 -20.95 -1.43
N LEU A 222 -31.95 -21.05 -0.64
CA LEU A 222 -31.71 -22.17 0.27
C LEU A 222 -31.58 -21.72 1.74
N THR A 223 -32.38 -22.32 2.61
CA THR A 223 -32.21 -22.27 4.07
C THR A 223 -31.83 -23.66 4.57
N SER A 224 -30.66 -23.82 5.20
CA SER A 224 -30.26 -25.13 5.73
C SER A 224 -29.39 -25.12 6.99
N GLN A 225 -29.51 -26.18 7.79
CA GLN A 225 -28.71 -26.34 9.01
C GLN A 225 -27.31 -26.93 8.69
N ALA A 226 -27.22 -28.07 7.99
CA ALA A 226 -25.93 -28.69 7.66
C ALA A 226 -25.93 -29.53 6.35
N ASP A 227 -25.75 -28.88 5.20
CA ASP A 227 -25.80 -29.52 3.88
C ASP A 227 -24.41 -29.73 3.22
N LYS A 228 -24.36 -30.64 2.23
CA LYS A 228 -23.31 -30.64 1.19
C LYS A 228 -23.93 -30.34 -0.18
N LYS A 229 -23.49 -29.25 -0.81
CA LYS A 229 -24.07 -28.70 -2.05
C LYS A 229 -23.02 -28.57 -3.15
N ASN A 230 -23.33 -29.13 -4.32
CA ASN A 230 -22.72 -28.76 -5.59
C ASN A 230 -23.76 -28.01 -6.41
N ILE A 231 -23.47 -26.76 -6.78
CA ILE A 231 -24.34 -25.90 -7.57
C ILE A 231 -23.58 -25.49 -8.83
N HIS A 232 -24.24 -25.56 -9.99
CA HIS A 232 -23.69 -25.20 -11.30
C HIS A 232 -24.72 -24.37 -12.06
N SER A 233 -24.30 -23.22 -12.59
CA SER A 233 -25.11 -22.32 -13.43
C SER A 233 -26.40 -21.86 -12.73
N VAL A 234 -26.30 -20.75 -12.01
CA VAL A 234 -27.47 -20.06 -11.42
C VAL A 234 -27.46 -18.59 -11.78
N GLU A 235 -28.59 -17.97 -12.09
CA GLU A 235 -28.61 -16.51 -12.23
C GLU A 235 -28.51 -15.85 -10.85
N GLN A 236 -29.53 -16.04 -10.01
CA GLN A 236 -29.65 -15.38 -8.70
C GLN A 236 -29.70 -16.39 -7.55
N LEU A 237 -28.79 -16.27 -6.58
CA LEU A 237 -28.56 -17.30 -5.55
C LEU A 237 -28.46 -16.72 -4.12
N VAL A 238 -29.47 -16.99 -3.30
CA VAL A 238 -29.56 -16.55 -1.89
C VAL A 238 -29.44 -17.75 -0.95
N LEU A 239 -28.36 -17.82 -0.14
CA LEU A 239 -28.20 -18.90 0.85
C LEU A 239 -28.07 -18.39 2.28
N THR A 240 -28.88 -18.95 3.17
CA THR A 240 -28.73 -18.84 4.64
C THR A 240 -28.39 -20.20 5.21
N SER A 241 -27.24 -20.34 5.90
CA SER A 241 -26.87 -21.63 6.52
C SER A 241 -26.05 -21.54 7.80
N GLN A 242 -26.19 -22.57 8.65
CA GLN A 242 -25.43 -22.66 9.90
C GLN A 242 -24.04 -23.29 9.68
N ALA A 243 -23.93 -24.46 9.04
CA ALA A 243 -22.64 -25.13 8.80
C ALA A 243 -22.61 -26.02 7.53
N ASP A 244 -22.40 -25.41 6.35
CA ASP A 244 -22.39 -26.11 5.06
C ASP A 244 -20.97 -26.36 4.48
N LYS A 245 -20.89 -27.34 3.56
CA LYS A 245 -19.80 -27.41 2.55
C LYS A 245 -20.37 -27.19 1.15
N LYS A 246 -19.94 -26.11 0.49
CA LYS A 246 -20.46 -25.66 -0.81
C LYS A 246 -19.35 -25.64 -1.85
N ASN A 247 -19.65 -26.16 -3.04
CA ASN A 247 -18.92 -25.90 -4.26
C ASN A 247 -19.91 -25.25 -5.25
N ILE A 248 -19.63 -24.01 -5.64
CA ILE A 248 -20.48 -23.19 -6.51
C ILE A 248 -19.66 -22.84 -7.76
N HIS A 249 -20.26 -22.98 -8.93
CA HIS A 249 -19.65 -22.62 -10.22
C HIS A 249 -20.67 -21.84 -11.05
N SER A 250 -20.23 -20.72 -11.64
CA SER A 250 -21.00 -19.88 -12.56
C SER A 250 -22.30 -19.38 -11.95
N VAL A 251 -22.23 -18.23 -11.28
CA VAL A 251 -23.41 -17.52 -10.77
C VAL A 251 -23.37 -16.06 -11.19
N GLU A 252 -24.49 -15.46 -11.59
CA GLU A 252 -24.50 -14.01 -11.82
C GLU A 252 -24.44 -13.28 -10.47
N GLN A 253 -25.49 -13.43 -9.65
CA GLN A 253 -25.67 -12.69 -8.40
C GLN A 253 -25.77 -13.64 -7.20
N LEU A 254 -24.89 -13.49 -6.19
CA LEU A 254 -24.75 -14.43 -5.08
C LEU A 254 -24.70 -13.74 -3.71
N VAL A 255 -25.74 -13.96 -2.90
CA VAL A 255 -25.86 -13.46 -1.52
C VAL A 255 -25.76 -14.62 -0.52
N LEU A 256 -24.74 -14.61 0.34
CA LEU A 256 -24.52 -15.65 1.36
C LEU A 256 -24.48 -15.08 2.78
N THR A 257 -25.36 -15.59 3.65
CA THR A 257 -25.28 -15.41 5.11
C THR A 257 -24.95 -16.75 5.77
N SER A 258 -23.83 -16.84 6.51
CA SER A 258 -23.49 -18.09 7.22
C SER A 258 -22.72 -17.94 8.52
N GLN A 259 -22.90 -18.91 9.42
CA GLN A 259 -22.19 -18.93 10.70
C GLN A 259 -20.80 -19.59 10.59
N ALA A 260 -20.69 -20.79 10.00
CA ALA A 260 -19.39 -21.48 9.85
C ALA A 260 -19.31 -22.43 8.64
N ASP A 261 -19.05 -21.90 7.45
CA ASP A 261 -19.01 -22.66 6.19
C ASP A 261 -17.58 -22.95 5.67
N LYS A 262 -17.46 -23.98 4.81
CA LYS A 262 -16.35 -24.10 3.84
C LYS A 262 -16.87 -23.93 2.41
N LYS A 263 -16.39 -22.90 1.72
CA LYS A 263 -16.86 -22.52 0.38
C LYS A 263 -15.72 -22.51 -0.63
N ASN A 264 -15.95 -23.24 -1.73
CA ASN A 264 -15.27 -22.99 -3.00
C ASN A 264 -16.28 -22.29 -3.92
N ILE A 265 -15.87 -21.16 -4.50
CA ILE A 265 -16.66 -20.37 -5.44
C ILE A 265 -15.79 -20.12 -6.67
N HIS A 266 -16.35 -20.32 -7.86
CA HIS A 266 -15.70 -20.11 -9.16
C HIS A 266 -16.65 -19.33 -10.08
N SER A 267 -16.16 -18.25 -10.68
CA SER A 267 -16.88 -17.44 -11.66
C SER A 267 -18.20 -16.89 -11.13
N VAL A 268 -18.16 -15.70 -10.52
CA VAL A 268 -19.35 -14.96 -10.10
C VAL A 268 -19.29 -13.53 -10.60
N GLU A 269 -20.39 -12.94 -11.07
CA GLU A 269 -20.37 -11.51 -11.39
C GLU A 269 -20.37 -10.70 -10.08
N GLN A 270 -21.46 -10.79 -9.30
CA GLN A 270 -21.68 -10.00 -8.10
C GLN A 270 -21.84 -10.87 -6.85
N LEU A 271 -20.99 -10.66 -5.83
CA LEU A 271 -20.85 -11.56 -4.69
C LEU A 271 -20.85 -10.83 -3.34
N VAL A 272 -21.91 -11.01 -2.55
CA VAL A 272 -22.08 -10.43 -1.21
C VAL A 272 -22.03 -11.53 -0.14
N LEU A 273 -21.03 -11.50 0.75
CA LEU A 273 -20.91 -12.45 1.86
C LEU A 273 -20.94 -11.77 3.23
N THR A 274 -21.85 -12.23 4.10
CA THR A 274 -21.82 -11.95 5.55
C THR A 274 -21.53 -13.25 6.30
N SER A 275 -20.44 -13.30 7.09
CA SER A 275 -20.12 -14.51 7.87
C SER A 275 -19.40 -14.29 9.20
N GLN A 276 -19.63 -15.21 10.14
CA GLN A 276 -18.97 -15.16 11.45
C GLN A 276 -17.59 -15.84 11.44
N ALA A 277 -17.46 -17.07 10.92
CA ALA A 277 -16.17 -17.78 10.87
C ALA A 277 -16.04 -18.79 9.70
N ASP A 278 -15.74 -18.31 8.49
CA ASP A 278 -15.65 -19.14 7.28
C ASP A 278 -14.20 -19.47 6.83
N LYS A 279 -14.06 -20.54 6.03
CA LYS A 279 -12.90 -20.73 5.12
C LYS A 279 -13.36 -20.67 3.67
N LYS A 280 -12.85 -19.67 2.93
CA LYS A 280 -13.26 -19.37 1.55
C LYS A 280 -12.08 -19.46 0.59
N ASN A 281 -12.30 -20.14 -0.53
CA ASN A 281 -11.46 -20.02 -1.72
C ASN A 281 -12.36 -19.49 -2.85
N ILE A 282 -12.02 -18.32 -3.38
CA ILE A 282 -12.79 -17.59 -4.38
C ILE A 282 -11.87 -17.38 -5.59
N HIS A 283 -12.39 -17.64 -6.80
CA HIS A 283 -11.68 -17.40 -8.05
C HIS A 283 -12.61 -16.71 -9.05
N SER A 284 -12.11 -15.67 -9.70
CA SER A 284 -12.80 -14.94 -10.78
C SER A 284 -14.14 -14.36 -10.32
N VAL A 285 -14.10 -13.14 -9.77
CA VAL A 285 -15.31 -12.38 -9.42
C VAL A 285 -15.21 -10.97 -10.00
N GLU A 286 -16.29 -10.41 -10.54
CA GLU A 286 -16.25 -8.99 -10.94
C GLU A 286 -16.30 -8.12 -9.68
N GLN A 287 -17.40 -8.17 -8.93
CA GLN A 287 -17.67 -7.31 -7.79
C GLN A 287 -17.88 -8.11 -6.50
N LEU A 288 -17.06 -7.85 -5.46
CA LEU A 288 -17.00 -8.67 -4.25
C LEU A 288 -17.04 -7.84 -2.95
N VAL A 289 -18.15 -7.97 -2.21
CA VAL A 289 -18.38 -7.31 -0.91
C VAL A 289 -18.38 -8.33 0.23
N LEU A 290 -17.41 -8.24 1.16
CA LEU A 290 -17.31 -9.14 2.31
C LEU A 290 -17.39 -8.40 3.65
N THR A 291 -18.32 -8.83 4.51
CA THR A 291 -18.37 -8.47 5.94
C THR A 291 -18.12 -9.71 6.77
N SER A 292 -17.06 -9.74 7.59
CA SER A 292 -16.78 -10.90 8.46
C SER A 292 -16.11 -10.61 9.80
N GLN A 293 -16.39 -11.48 10.78
CA GLN A 293 -15.79 -11.35 12.11
C GLN A 293 -14.41 -12.04 12.20
N ALA A 294 -14.26 -13.30 11.74
CA ALA A 294 -12.96 -14.00 11.77
C ALA A 294 -12.80 -15.09 10.66
N ASP A 295 -12.42 -14.68 9.45
CA ASP A 295 -12.29 -15.58 8.30
C ASP A 295 -10.83 -15.94 7.93
N LYS A 296 -10.66 -17.06 7.20
CA LYS A 296 -9.49 -17.30 6.34
C LYS A 296 -9.89 -17.31 4.87
N LYS A 297 -9.37 -16.35 4.10
CA LYS A 297 -9.73 -16.12 2.70
C LYS A 297 -8.52 -16.28 1.78
N ASN A 298 -8.73 -16.99 0.67
CA ASN A 298 -7.85 -16.98 -0.47
C ASN A 298 -8.62 -16.40 -1.67
N ILE A 299 -8.13 -15.24 -2.09
CA ILE A 299 -8.48 -14.29 -3.15
C ILE A 299 -7.79 -14.52 -4.51
N HIS A 300 -8.43 -14.84 -5.63
CA HIS A 300 -7.77 -14.75 -6.94
C HIS A 300 -8.66 -14.08 -7.98
N SER A 301 -8.11 -13.11 -8.71
CA SER A 301 -8.74 -12.43 -9.85
C SER A 301 -10.09 -11.81 -9.49
N VAL A 302 -10.05 -10.56 -9.00
CA VAL A 302 -11.26 -9.77 -8.75
C VAL A 302 -11.13 -8.41 -9.40
N GLU A 303 -12.18 -7.88 -10.02
CA GLU A 303 -12.12 -6.49 -10.50
C GLU A 303 -12.22 -5.54 -9.29
N GLN A 304 -13.35 -5.55 -8.59
CA GLN A 304 -13.66 -4.62 -7.51
C GLN A 304 -13.92 -5.35 -6.18
N LEU A 305 -13.15 -5.03 -5.14
CA LEU A 305 -13.12 -5.79 -3.88
C LEU A 305 -13.21 -4.90 -2.63
N VAL A 306 -14.33 -4.98 -1.91
CA VAL A 306 -14.61 -4.24 -0.67
C VAL A 306 -14.66 -5.20 0.52
N LEU A 307 -13.73 -5.06 1.48
CA LEU A 307 -13.69 -5.89 2.70
C LEU A 307 -13.82 -5.07 3.98
N THR A 308 -14.80 -5.44 4.82
CA THR A 308 -14.89 -4.99 6.22
C THR A 308 -14.68 -6.19 7.14
N SER A 309 -13.67 -6.17 8.03
CA SER A 309 -13.43 -7.28 8.96
C SER A 309 -12.83 -6.90 10.31
N GLN A 310 -13.14 -7.71 11.33
CA GLN A 310 -12.59 -7.52 12.68
C GLN A 310 -11.20 -8.18 12.82
N ALA A 311 -11.05 -9.47 12.48
CA ALA A 311 -9.75 -10.16 12.56
C ALA A 311 -9.56 -11.32 11.55
N ASP A 312 -9.12 -11.01 10.32
CA ASP A 312 -8.95 -11.98 9.24
C ASP A 312 -7.48 -12.37 8.96
N LYS A 313 -7.29 -13.53 8.30
CA LYS A 313 -6.08 -13.84 7.52
C LYS A 313 -6.43 -13.92 6.03
N LYS A 314 -5.87 -13.01 5.24
CA LYS A 314 -6.16 -12.84 3.81
C LYS A 314 -4.91 -13.07 2.97
N ASN A 315 -5.06 -13.85 1.93
CA ASN A 315 -4.13 -13.90 0.80
C ASN A 315 -4.92 -13.48 -0.44
N ILE A 316 -4.45 -12.45 -1.14
CA ILE A 316 -5.12 -11.82 -2.29
C ILE A 316 -4.11 -11.76 -3.43
N HIS A 317 -4.54 -12.14 -4.64
CA HIS A 317 -3.75 -12.05 -5.87
C HIS A 317 -4.62 -11.46 -6.98
N SER A 318 -4.05 -10.51 -7.74
CA SER A 318 -4.65 -9.91 -8.93
C SER A 318 -6.02 -9.27 -8.64
N VAL A 319 -5.99 -8.01 -8.23
CA VAL A 319 -7.22 -7.20 -8.08
C VAL A 319 -7.05 -5.87 -8.79
N GLU A 320 -8.08 -5.36 -9.49
CA GLU A 320 -8.00 -4.00 -10.03
C GLU A 320 -8.12 -2.99 -8.88
N GLN A 321 -9.29 -2.94 -8.24
CA GLN A 321 -9.63 -1.95 -7.22
C GLN A 321 -9.94 -2.60 -5.86
N LEU A 322 -9.21 -2.22 -4.81
CA LEU A 322 -9.23 -2.90 -3.50
C LEU A 322 -9.38 -1.93 -2.32
N VAL A 323 -10.53 -1.96 -1.65
CA VAL A 323 -10.84 -1.16 -0.46
C VAL A 323 -10.95 -2.04 0.78
N LEU A 324 -10.06 -1.86 1.76
CA LEU A 324 -10.08 -2.62 3.02
C LEU A 324 -10.26 -1.71 4.25
N THR A 325 -11.25 -2.03 5.07
CA THR A 325 -11.40 -1.52 6.44
C THR A 325 -11.24 -2.66 7.44
N SER A 326 -10.26 -2.60 8.35
CA SER A 326 -10.06 -3.66 9.35
C SER A 326 -9.51 -3.22 10.70
N GLN A 327 -9.89 -3.95 11.76
CA GLN A 327 -9.36 -3.69 13.11
C GLN A 327 -7.98 -4.35 13.31
N ALA A 328 -7.83 -5.65 13.07
CA ALA A 328 -6.53 -6.34 13.23
C ALA A 328 -6.32 -7.56 12.30
N ASP A 329 -5.82 -7.32 11.09
CA ASP A 329 -5.63 -8.36 10.06
C ASP A 329 -4.15 -8.79 9.87
N LYS A 330 -3.96 -9.98 9.28
CA LYS A 330 -2.71 -10.34 8.57
C LYS A 330 -2.99 -10.51 7.08
N LYS A 331 -2.39 -9.65 6.26
CA LYS A 331 -2.63 -9.56 4.82
C LYS A 331 -1.35 -9.85 4.03
N ASN A 332 -1.48 -10.70 3.03
CA ASN A 332 -0.52 -10.83 1.94
C ASN A 332 -1.26 -10.48 0.63
N ILE A 333 -0.76 -9.47 -0.08
CA ILE A 333 -1.38 -8.91 -1.29
C ILE A 333 -0.32 -8.92 -2.40
N HIS A 334 -0.71 -9.35 -3.60
CA HIS A 334 0.14 -9.34 -4.80
C HIS A 334 -0.67 -8.80 -5.98
N SER A 335 -0.07 -7.91 -6.76
CA SER A 335 -0.62 -7.36 -8.01
C SER A 335 -1.98 -6.71 -7.80
N VAL A 336 -1.96 -5.42 -7.47
CA VAL A 336 -3.19 -4.60 -7.40
C VAL A 336 -2.99 -3.31 -8.19
N GLU A 337 -3.98 -2.84 -8.93
CA GLU A 337 -3.87 -1.52 -9.56
C GLU A 337 -4.04 -0.44 -8.48
N GLN A 338 -5.24 -0.35 -7.88
CA GLN A 338 -5.61 0.71 -6.94
C GLN A 338 -5.98 0.13 -5.56
N LEU A 339 -5.29 0.58 -4.50
CA LEU A 339 -5.36 -0.04 -3.17
C LEU A 339 -5.52 0.99 -2.04
N VAL A 340 -6.71 1.00 -1.40
CA VAL A 340 -7.04 1.89 -0.27
C VAL A 340 -7.22 1.08 1.01
N LEU A 341 -6.34 1.30 2.01
CA LEU A 341 -6.39 0.60 3.30
C LEU A 341 -6.60 1.56 4.48
N THR A 342 -7.65 1.32 5.26
CA THR A 342 -7.86 1.90 6.59
C THR A 342 -7.74 0.82 7.66
N SER A 343 -6.80 0.93 8.61
CA SER A 343 -6.66 -0.07 9.69
C SER A 343 -6.17 0.44 11.03
N GLN A 344 -6.57 -0.23 12.11
CA GLN A 344 -6.09 0.09 13.46
C GLN A 344 -4.72 -0.57 13.75
N ALA A 345 -4.58 -1.89 13.58
CA ALA A 345 -3.32 -2.59 13.87
C ALA A 345 -3.07 -3.85 13.00
N ASP A 346 -2.53 -3.67 11.80
CA ASP A 346 -2.30 -4.76 10.84
C ASP A 346 -0.83 -5.22 10.73
N LYS A 347 -0.62 -6.44 10.23
CA LYS A 347 0.64 -6.84 9.57
C LYS A 347 0.40 -7.08 8.08
N LYS A 348 1.06 -6.28 7.23
CA LYS A 348 0.87 -6.26 5.77
C LYS A 348 2.17 -6.62 5.06
N ASN A 349 2.08 -7.52 4.10
CA ASN A 349 3.07 -7.73 3.05
C ASN A 349 2.39 -7.45 1.72
N ILE A 350 2.94 -6.50 0.95
CA ILE A 350 2.37 -6.00 -0.31
C ILE A 350 3.48 -6.08 -1.38
N HIS A 351 3.13 -6.56 -2.57
CA HIS A 351 4.01 -6.61 -3.73
C HIS A 351 3.26 -6.13 -4.96
N SER A 352 3.90 -5.29 -5.78
CA SER A 352 3.40 -4.82 -7.07
C SER A 352 2.03 -4.14 -6.96
N VAL A 353 2.05 -2.84 -6.70
CA VAL A 353 0.84 -2.00 -6.72
C VAL A 353 1.06 -0.77 -7.58
N GLU A 354 0.10 -0.34 -8.38
CA GLU A 354 0.24 0.94 -9.07
C GLU A 354 0.04 2.09 -8.06
N GLN A 355 -1.17 2.22 -7.51
CA GLN A 355 -1.56 3.33 -6.65
C GLN A 355 -1.98 2.83 -5.25
N LEU A 356 -1.31 3.31 -4.19
CA LEU A 356 -1.46 2.79 -2.83
C LEU A 356 -1.67 3.90 -1.77
N VAL A 357 -2.87 3.94 -1.18
CA VAL A 357 -3.24 4.87 -0.11
C VAL A 357 -3.42 4.12 1.22
N LEU A 358 -2.59 4.41 2.22
CA LEU A 358 -2.70 3.80 3.56
C LEU A 358 -2.97 4.85 4.65
N THR A 359 -4.03 4.63 5.43
CA THR A 359 -4.30 5.30 6.70
C THR A 359 -4.26 4.29 7.85
N SER A 360 -3.35 4.44 8.82
CA SER A 360 -3.26 3.50 9.96
C SER A 360 -2.82 4.08 11.29
N GLN A 361 -3.28 3.47 12.39
CA GLN A 361 -2.84 3.86 13.74
C GLN A 361 -1.49 3.22 14.09
N ALA A 362 -1.35 1.88 14.02
CA ALA A 362 -0.10 1.20 14.39
C ALA A 362 0.18 -0.12 13.62
N ASP A 363 0.76 -0.01 12.42
CA ASP A 363 1.01 -1.16 11.53
C ASP A 363 2.49 -1.63 11.50
N LYS A 364 2.69 -2.88 11.04
CA LYS A 364 3.98 -3.35 10.50
C LYS A 364 3.81 -3.68 9.01
N LYS A 365 4.50 -2.92 8.15
CA LYS A 365 4.37 -2.98 6.69
C LYS A 365 5.69 -3.39 6.04
N ASN A 366 5.61 -4.33 5.12
CA ASN A 366 6.64 -4.61 4.13
C ASN A 366 6.02 -4.39 2.75
N ILE A 367 6.60 -3.51 1.96
CA ILE A 367 6.09 -3.06 0.66
C ILE A 367 7.23 -3.22 -0.37
N HIS A 368 6.92 -3.76 -1.54
CA HIS A 368 7.85 -3.88 -2.67
C HIS A 368 7.15 -3.47 -3.95
N SER A 369 7.83 -2.68 -4.79
CA SER A 369 7.37 -2.27 -6.13
C SER A 369 6.02 -1.57 -6.10
N VAL A 370 6.04 -0.25 -5.92
CA VAL A 370 4.84 0.60 -6.04
C VAL A 370 5.12 1.75 -6.99
N GLU A 371 4.17 2.16 -7.83
CA GLU A 371 4.34 3.40 -8.59
C GLU A 371 4.13 4.60 -7.64
N GLN A 372 2.89 4.78 -7.16
CA GLN A 372 2.48 5.94 -6.36
C GLN A 372 2.01 5.52 -4.95
N LEU A 373 2.63 6.06 -3.91
CA LEU A 373 2.46 5.61 -2.52
C LEU A 373 2.18 6.77 -1.54
N VAL A 374 0.94 6.88 -1.06
CA VAL A 374 0.50 7.89 -0.08
C VAL A 374 0.25 7.24 1.29
N LEU A 375 0.96 7.71 2.31
CA LEU A 375 1.00 7.07 3.63
C LEU A 375 0.74 8.07 4.77
N THR A 376 -0.37 7.90 5.48
CA THR A 376 -0.68 8.62 6.74
C THR A 376 -0.67 7.65 7.92
N SER A 377 0.18 7.86 8.93
CA SER A 377 0.19 6.98 10.12
C SER A 377 0.59 7.64 11.44
N GLN A 378 0.08 7.11 12.56
CA GLN A 378 0.47 7.57 13.89
C GLN A 378 1.79 6.93 14.35
N ALA A 379 1.93 5.59 14.35
CA ALA A 379 3.13 4.91 14.82
C ALA A 379 3.44 3.56 14.12
N ASP A 380 4.07 3.61 12.95
CA ASP A 380 4.35 2.41 12.12
C ASP A 380 5.82 1.92 12.19
N LYS A 381 6.02 0.65 11.82
CA LYS A 381 7.31 0.15 11.31
C LYS A 381 7.17 -0.23 9.84
N LYS A 382 7.88 0.48 8.96
CA LYS A 382 7.82 0.34 7.50
C LYS A 382 9.17 -0.13 6.94
N ASN A 383 9.12 -1.12 6.07
CA ASN A 383 10.19 -1.48 5.15
C ASN A 383 9.62 -1.34 3.73
N ILE A 384 10.25 -0.51 2.90
CA ILE A 384 9.80 -0.13 1.56
C ILE A 384 10.98 -0.36 0.60
N HIS A 385 10.71 -0.95 -0.56
CA HIS A 385 11.68 -1.13 -1.64
C HIS A 385 11.03 -0.78 -2.98
N SER A 386 11.74 -0.04 -3.83
CA SER A 386 11.34 0.30 -5.20
C SER A 386 9.99 1.01 -5.25
N VAL A 387 10.01 2.34 -5.16
CA VAL A 387 8.82 3.18 -5.37
C VAL A 387 9.14 4.29 -6.36
N GLU A 388 8.23 4.64 -7.27
CA GLU A 388 8.44 5.84 -8.08
C GLU A 388 8.21 7.09 -7.21
N GLN A 389 6.97 7.31 -6.77
CA GLN A 389 6.54 8.51 -6.05
C GLN A 389 6.00 8.16 -4.65
N LEU A 390 6.60 8.74 -3.60
CA LEU A 390 6.29 8.41 -2.20
C LEU A 390 6.03 9.64 -1.32
N VAL A 391 4.77 9.82 -0.91
CA VAL A 391 4.32 10.88 0.01
C VAL A 391 4.00 10.27 1.39
N LEU A 392 4.59 10.83 2.45
CA LEU A 392 4.59 10.22 3.78
C LEU A 392 4.38 11.24 4.92
N THR A 393 3.27 11.12 5.62
CA THR A 393 2.92 11.93 6.80
C THR A 393 2.86 11.04 8.04
N SER A 394 3.70 11.27 9.05
CA SER A 394 3.69 10.46 10.28
C SER A 394 4.05 11.17 11.59
N GLN A 395 3.50 10.69 12.70
CA GLN A 395 3.84 11.23 14.02
C GLN A 395 5.12 10.59 14.59
N ALA A 396 5.22 9.25 14.63
CA ALA A 396 6.40 8.56 15.20
C ALA A 396 6.72 7.19 14.57
N ASP A 397 7.41 7.18 13.42
CA ASP A 397 7.70 5.96 12.66
C ASP A 397 9.16 5.45 12.80
N LYS A 398 9.35 4.16 12.49
CA LYS A 398 10.66 3.61 12.06
C LYS A 398 10.58 3.16 10.60
N LYS A 399 11.35 3.81 9.73
CA LYS A 399 11.33 3.61 8.27
C LYS A 399 12.69 3.09 7.79
N ASN A 400 12.65 2.07 6.95
CA ASN A 400 13.75 1.66 6.09
C ASN A 400 13.23 1.72 4.65
N ILE A 401 13.90 2.50 3.80
CA ILE A 401 13.50 2.81 2.43
C ILE A 401 14.71 2.53 1.51
N HIS A 402 14.47 1.88 0.37
CA HIS A 402 15.48 1.63 -0.65
C HIS A 402 14.88 1.92 -2.03
N SER A 403 15.63 2.61 -2.89
CA SER A 403 15.27 2.89 -4.28
C SER A 403 13.94 3.61 -4.41
N VAL A 404 13.97 4.94 -4.39
CA VAL A 404 12.80 5.78 -4.69
C VAL A 404 13.17 6.84 -5.73
N GLU A 405 12.31 7.14 -6.69
CA GLU A 405 12.56 8.29 -7.56
C GLU A 405 12.29 9.59 -6.78
N GLN A 406 11.03 9.84 -6.41
CA GLN A 406 10.58 11.08 -5.78
C GLN A 406 10.00 10.83 -4.39
N LEU A 407 10.56 11.48 -3.35
CA LEU A 407 10.29 11.15 -1.94
C LEU A 407 10.01 12.40 -1.08
N VAL A 408 8.76 12.55 -0.63
CA VAL A 408 8.30 13.65 0.23
C VAL A 408 7.91 13.13 1.62
N LEU A 409 8.66 13.48 2.68
CA LEU A 409 8.31 13.11 4.05
C LEU A 409 8.01 14.34 4.93
N THR A 410 6.88 14.31 5.64
CA THR A 410 6.56 15.20 6.77
C THR A 410 6.45 14.37 8.04
N SER A 411 7.26 14.65 9.08
CA SER A 411 7.18 13.89 10.34
C SER A 411 7.50 14.67 11.62
N GLN A 412 6.90 14.25 12.74
CA GLN A 412 7.19 14.85 14.04
C GLN A 412 8.45 14.23 14.69
N ALA A 413 8.54 12.89 14.82
CA ALA A 413 9.69 12.25 15.47
C ALA A 413 10.02 10.83 14.93
N ASP A 414 10.76 10.74 13.81
CA ASP A 414 11.06 9.48 13.14
C ASP A 414 12.51 8.97 13.35
N LYS A 415 12.70 7.66 13.12
CA LYS A 415 14.01 7.08 12.74
C LYS A 415 13.96 6.57 11.31
N LYS A 416 14.78 7.16 10.43
CA LYS A 416 14.82 6.89 8.99
C LYS A 416 16.17 6.34 8.57
N ASN A 417 16.15 5.28 7.78
CA ASN A 417 17.28 4.81 6.99
C ASN A 417 16.81 4.80 5.52
N ILE A 418 17.53 5.53 4.67
CA ILE A 418 17.19 5.77 3.26
C ILE A 418 18.43 5.42 2.42
N HIS A 419 18.23 4.71 1.31
CA HIS A 419 19.28 4.41 0.33
C HIS A 419 18.74 4.63 -1.07
N SER A 420 19.53 5.26 -1.95
CA SER A 420 19.24 5.47 -3.37
C SER A 420 17.91 6.19 -3.60
N VAL A 421 17.96 7.53 -3.65
CA VAL A 421 16.82 8.36 -4.03
C VAL A 421 17.22 9.35 -5.10
N GLU A 422 16.39 9.62 -6.10
CA GLU A 422 16.68 10.73 -7.02
C GLU A 422 16.39 12.06 -6.31
N GLN A 423 15.13 12.34 -6.00
CA GLN A 423 14.66 13.62 -5.45
C GLN A 423 14.04 13.44 -4.06
N LEU A 424 14.57 14.13 -3.04
CA LEU A 424 14.21 13.91 -1.63
C LEU A 424 13.91 15.22 -0.87
N VAL A 425 12.65 15.42 -0.49
CA VAL A 425 12.18 16.56 0.30
C VAL A 425 11.74 16.11 1.70
N LEU A 426 12.41 16.59 2.76
CA LEU A 426 12.07 16.26 4.15
C LEU A 426 11.74 17.50 4.98
N THR A 427 10.56 17.49 5.61
CA THR A 427 10.20 18.42 6.71
C THR A 427 10.07 17.64 8.01
N SER A 428 10.83 17.99 9.06
CA SER A 428 10.72 17.29 10.36
C SER A 428 11.02 18.11 11.61
N GLN A 429 10.34 17.77 12.71
CA GLN A 429 10.58 18.43 14.00
C GLN A 429 11.78 17.83 14.77
N ALA A 430 11.89 16.50 14.90
CA ALA A 430 13.00 15.87 15.64
C ALA A 430 13.35 14.44 15.18
N ASP A 431 14.12 14.30 14.09
CA ASP A 431 14.45 13.00 13.49
C ASP A 431 15.88 12.48 13.77
N LYS A 432 16.07 11.16 13.61
CA LYS A 432 17.38 10.56 13.34
C LYS A 432 17.40 9.95 11.93
N LYS A 433 18.26 10.46 11.06
CA LYS A 433 18.34 10.11 9.63
C LYS A 433 19.71 9.54 9.28
N ASN A 434 19.70 8.36 8.66
CA ASN A 434 20.79 7.88 7.81
C ASN A 434 20.31 7.98 6.36
N ILE A 435 21.10 8.60 5.50
CA ILE A 435 20.83 8.77 4.06
C ILE A 435 22.11 8.35 3.31
N HIS A 436 21.94 7.58 2.23
CA HIS A 436 23.01 7.13 1.35
C HIS A 436 22.56 7.29 -0.11
N SER A 437 23.40 7.89 -0.96
CA SER A 437 23.18 8.07 -2.40
C SER A 437 21.87 8.79 -2.72
N VAL A 438 21.94 10.12 -2.86
CA VAL A 438 20.81 10.94 -3.34
C VAL A 438 21.27 11.87 -4.45
N GLU A 439 20.46 12.10 -5.48
CA GLU A 439 20.79 13.16 -6.46
C GLU A 439 20.49 14.53 -5.83
N GLN A 440 19.22 14.84 -5.58
CA GLN A 440 18.75 16.14 -5.12
C GLN A 440 18.06 16.04 -3.74
N LEU A 441 18.55 16.80 -2.75
CA LEU A 441 18.17 16.64 -1.34
C LEU A 441 17.86 17.97 -0.65
N VAL A 442 16.59 18.20 -0.32
CA VAL A 442 16.09 19.41 0.38
C VAL A 442 15.60 19.05 1.80
N LEU A 443 16.24 19.57 2.84
CA LEU A 443 15.86 19.32 4.24
C LEU A 443 15.51 20.61 5.01
N THR A 444 14.33 20.62 5.63
CA THR A 444 13.89 21.62 6.61
C THR A 444 13.69 20.95 7.97
N SER A 445 14.44 21.32 9.01
CA SER A 445 14.30 20.68 10.34
C SER A 445 14.60 21.54 11.56
N GLN A 446 13.95 21.21 12.69
CA GLN A 446 14.11 21.95 13.95
C GLN A 446 15.12 21.35 14.94
N ALA A 447 15.56 20.08 14.79
CA ALA A 447 15.84 19.14 15.90
C ALA A 447 16.54 17.82 15.49
N ASP A 448 17.34 17.77 14.40
CA ASP A 448 17.77 16.49 13.82
C ASP A 448 19.19 16.01 14.19
N ARG A 449 19.41 14.69 14.07
CA ARG A 449 20.75 14.10 13.83
C ARG A 449 20.79 13.40 12.47
N LYS A 450 21.73 13.78 11.61
CA LYS A 450 21.85 13.33 10.22
C LYS A 450 23.23 12.72 9.96
N ASN A 451 23.25 11.53 9.37
CA ASN A 451 24.40 11.00 8.63
C ASN A 451 23.99 10.96 7.15
N ILE A 452 24.76 11.63 6.30
CA ILE A 452 24.55 11.73 4.85
C ILE A 452 25.83 11.23 4.16
N HIS A 453 25.69 10.41 3.13
CA HIS A 453 26.78 9.89 2.30
C HIS A 453 26.38 9.98 0.83
N SER A 454 27.24 10.55 -0.01
CA SER A 454 27.07 10.69 -1.46
C SER A 454 25.78 11.42 -1.85
N VAL A 455 25.88 12.74 -2.07
CA VAL A 455 24.79 13.54 -2.63
C VAL A 455 25.29 14.40 -3.78
N GLU A 456 24.52 14.58 -4.85
CA GLU A 456 24.89 15.59 -5.86
C GLU A 456 24.59 16.98 -5.31
N GLN A 457 23.31 17.32 -5.14
CA GLN A 457 22.83 18.65 -4.77
C GLN A 457 22.10 18.64 -3.41
N LEU A 458 22.56 19.44 -2.45
CA LEU A 458 22.11 19.38 -1.04
C LEU A 458 21.78 20.76 -0.45
N VAL A 459 20.50 21.00 -0.17
CA VAL A 459 19.99 22.24 0.45
C VAL A 459 19.46 21.95 1.86
N LEU A 460 20.09 22.53 2.90
CA LEU A 460 19.66 22.37 4.30
C LEU A 460 19.26 23.70 4.94
N THR A 461 18.06 23.77 5.51
CA THR A 461 17.65 24.81 6.47
C THR A 461 17.39 24.18 7.84
N SER A 462 18.12 24.60 8.88
CA SER A 462 17.93 24.03 10.22
C SER A 462 18.18 24.98 11.39
N GLN A 463 17.41 24.75 12.46
CA GLN A 463 17.54 25.51 13.71
C GLN A 463 18.65 24.96 14.63
N ALA A 464 18.75 23.63 14.85
CA ALA A 464 19.73 23.07 15.80
C ALA A 464 20.16 21.60 15.53
N ASP A 465 20.86 21.33 14.43
CA ASP A 465 21.19 19.95 14.03
C ASP A 465 22.59 19.46 14.48
N ARG A 466 22.78 18.13 14.45
CA ARG A 466 24.11 17.50 14.32
C ARG A 466 24.23 16.73 13.01
N LYS A 467 25.21 17.08 12.17
CA LYS A 467 25.38 16.56 10.81
C LYS A 467 26.76 15.94 10.63
N ASN A 468 26.81 14.71 10.10
CA ASN A 468 27.97 14.14 9.41
C ASN A 468 27.60 14.05 7.92
N ILE A 469 28.40 14.65 7.05
CA ILE A 469 28.20 14.69 5.60
C ILE A 469 29.49 14.18 4.94
N HIS A 470 29.36 13.24 4.01
CA HIS A 470 30.48 12.70 3.23
C HIS A 470 30.13 12.74 1.75
N SER A 471 31.04 13.24 0.91
CA SER A 471 30.94 13.34 -0.55
C SER A 471 29.68 14.07 -1.02
N VAL A 472 29.81 15.37 -1.29
CA VAL A 472 28.74 16.16 -1.93
C VAL A 472 29.31 16.95 -3.11
N GLU A 473 28.58 17.06 -4.22
CA GLU A 473 28.98 18.01 -5.26
C GLU A 473 28.67 19.45 -4.80
N GLN A 474 27.38 19.79 -4.68
CA GLN A 474 26.91 21.15 -4.40
C GLN A 474 26.13 21.21 -3.08
N LEU A 475 26.55 22.08 -2.14
CA LEU A 475 26.06 22.09 -0.76
C LEU A 475 25.71 23.49 -0.25
N VAL A 476 24.42 23.78 -0.07
CA VAL A 476 23.87 25.06 0.44
C VAL A 476 23.29 24.88 1.84
N LEU A 477 23.76 25.66 2.82
CA LEU A 477 23.52 25.40 4.24
C LEU A 477 23.13 26.64 5.06
N THR A 478 21.87 26.70 5.54
CA THR A 478 21.32 27.78 6.39
C THR A 478 21.16 27.33 7.86
N SER A 479 22.19 27.65 8.65
CA SER A 479 22.42 27.44 10.10
C SER A 479 21.92 28.49 11.10
N GLN A 480 21.03 28.17 12.05
CA GLN A 480 21.01 28.92 13.34
C GLN A 480 22.07 28.40 14.33
N ALA A 481 22.08 27.11 14.72
CA ALA A 481 23.04 26.59 15.73
C ALA A 481 23.41 25.09 15.57
N ASP A 482 24.27 24.74 14.61
CA ASP A 482 24.62 23.35 14.30
C ASP A 482 25.99 22.88 14.85
N ARG A 483 26.17 21.54 14.86
CA ARG A 483 27.52 20.92 14.79
C ARG A 483 27.65 20.09 13.51
N LYS A 484 28.63 20.42 12.67
CA LYS A 484 28.86 19.84 11.34
C LYS A 484 30.24 19.19 11.24
N ASN A 485 30.29 17.94 10.81
CA ASN A 485 31.46 17.33 10.18
C ASN A 485 31.15 17.18 8.68
N ILE A 486 32.02 17.68 7.82
CA ILE A 486 31.87 17.66 6.36
C ILE A 486 33.17 17.11 5.77
N HIS A 487 33.06 16.08 4.93
CA HIS A 487 34.17 15.42 4.24
C HIS A 487 33.90 15.41 2.73
N SER A 488 34.84 15.93 1.94
CA SER A 488 34.81 15.99 0.47
C SER A 488 33.57 16.69 -0.10
N VAL A 489 33.72 17.96 -0.47
CA VAL A 489 32.70 18.72 -1.19
C VAL A 489 33.31 19.42 -2.40
N GLU A 490 32.62 19.51 -3.53
CA GLU A 490 33.08 20.39 -4.61
C GLU A 490 32.76 21.84 -4.23
N GLN A 491 31.48 22.22 -4.22
CA GLN A 491 31.01 23.59 -4.01
C GLN A 491 30.19 23.72 -2.72
N LEU A 492 30.59 24.59 -1.79
CA LEU A 492 30.00 24.73 -0.45
C LEU A 492 29.67 26.18 -0.11
N VAL A 493 28.37 26.50 -0.05
CA VAL A 493 27.83 27.79 0.42
C VAL A 493 27.25 27.63 1.82
N LEU A 494 27.82 28.34 2.80
CA LEU A 494 27.47 28.23 4.22
C LEU A 494 27.06 29.56 4.85
N THR A 495 25.83 29.58 5.34
CA THR A 495 25.10 30.72 5.91
C THR A 495 24.75 30.40 7.36
N SER A 496 25.27 31.14 8.35
CA SER A 496 25.49 30.63 9.71
C SER A 496 25.48 31.68 10.81
N GLN A 497 24.63 31.51 11.82
CA GLN A 497 24.62 32.34 13.03
C GLN A 497 25.63 31.86 14.09
N ALA A 498 25.59 30.59 14.53
CA ALA A 498 26.43 30.10 15.64
C ALA A 498 26.81 28.60 15.56
N ASP A 499 27.65 28.21 14.59
CA ASP A 499 28.00 26.80 14.34
C ASP A 499 29.34 26.34 14.97
N ARG A 500 29.51 25.02 15.10
CA ARG A 500 30.84 24.37 15.15
C ARG A 500 31.05 23.46 13.93
N LYS A 501 32.12 23.70 13.17
CA LYS A 501 32.43 23.05 11.90
C LYS A 501 33.80 22.38 11.91
N ASN A 502 33.83 21.11 11.49
CA ASN A 502 35.02 20.47 10.95
C ASN A 502 34.76 20.24 9.45
N ILE A 503 35.66 20.72 8.59
CA ILE A 503 35.59 20.61 7.14
C ILE A 503 36.89 19.98 6.64
N HIS A 504 36.81 18.94 5.82
CA HIS A 504 37.96 18.25 5.21
C HIS A 504 37.73 18.15 3.71
N SER A 505 38.68 18.66 2.91
CA SER A 505 38.66 18.70 1.44
C SER A 505 37.41 19.37 0.85
N VAL A 506 37.57 20.61 0.39
CA VAL A 506 36.57 21.30 -0.43
C VAL A 506 37.25 21.89 -1.66
N GLU A 507 36.59 21.93 -2.82
CA GLU A 507 37.11 22.76 -3.92
C GLU A 507 36.80 24.24 -3.62
N GLN A 508 35.54 24.65 -3.72
CA GLN A 508 35.10 26.04 -3.59
C GLN A 508 34.22 26.25 -2.35
N LEU A 509 34.60 27.18 -1.47
CA LEU A 509 33.97 27.38 -0.15
C LEU A 509 33.63 28.85 0.13
N VAL A 510 32.34 29.17 0.15
CA VAL A 510 31.79 30.49 0.53
C VAL A 510 31.17 30.42 1.93
N LEU A 511 31.58 31.29 2.86
CA LEU A 511 31.24 31.17 4.28
C LEU A 511 30.92 32.51 5.00
N THR A 512 29.73 32.58 5.63
CA THR A 512 29.31 33.69 6.52
C THR A 512 28.30 33.22 7.60
N SER A 513 28.27 33.67 8.86
CA SER A 513 29.45 33.95 9.69
C SER A 513 29.26 34.96 10.83
N GLN A 514 28.17 34.92 11.60
CA GLN A 514 28.07 35.76 12.80
C GLN A 514 29.05 35.32 13.92
N ALA A 515 29.01 34.06 14.40
CA ALA A 515 29.82 33.62 15.55
C ALA A 515 30.21 32.12 15.55
N ASP A 516 31.08 31.68 14.62
CA ASP A 516 31.42 30.26 14.47
C ASP A 516 32.73 29.82 15.18
N ARG A 517 32.82 28.50 15.42
CA ARG A 517 34.12 27.80 15.52
C ARG A 517 34.37 26.88 14.32
N LYS A 518 35.49 27.07 13.63
CA LYS A 518 35.84 26.38 12.38
C LYS A 518 37.22 25.72 12.45
N ASN A 519 37.28 24.44 12.12
CA ASN A 519 38.48 23.72 11.70
C ASN A 519 38.32 23.35 10.22
N ILE A 520 39.28 23.74 9.40
CA ILE A 520 39.34 23.48 7.96
C ILE A 520 40.67 22.78 7.69
N HIS A 521 40.70 21.72 6.87
CA HIS A 521 41.95 20.98 6.59
C HIS A 521 42.53 21.28 5.21
N SER A 522 41.77 21.09 4.14
CA SER A 522 42.19 21.36 2.77
C SER A 522 41.05 22.03 2.03
N VAL A 523 41.32 23.11 1.32
CA VAL A 523 40.39 23.78 0.41
C VAL A 523 41.16 24.24 -0.82
N GLU A 524 40.55 24.27 -2.00
CA GLU A 524 41.10 25.04 -3.11
C GLU A 524 40.79 26.54 -2.87
N GLN A 525 39.59 27.00 -3.22
CA GLN A 525 39.18 28.40 -3.15
C GLN A 525 38.26 28.64 -1.93
N LEU A 526 38.57 29.65 -1.11
CA LEU A 526 37.91 29.89 0.18
C LEU A 526 37.58 31.37 0.39
N VAL A 527 36.33 31.79 0.16
CA VAL A 527 35.86 33.14 0.51
C VAL A 527 35.09 33.15 1.84
N LEU A 528 35.56 33.98 2.77
CA LEU A 528 35.06 34.06 4.13
C LEU A 528 34.69 35.51 4.46
N THR A 529 33.49 35.69 5.00
CA THR A 529 33.13 36.90 5.76
C THR A 529 32.68 36.51 7.16
N SER A 530 33.06 37.27 8.19
CA SER A 530 32.58 36.99 9.55
C SER A 530 32.67 38.13 10.55
N GLN A 531 31.69 38.21 11.44
CA GLN A 531 31.68 39.18 12.54
C GLN A 531 32.61 38.74 13.69
N ALA A 532 32.55 37.48 14.15
CA ALA A 532 33.30 37.03 15.33
C ALA A 532 33.73 35.54 15.33
N ASP A 533 34.78 35.17 14.59
CA ASP A 533 35.04 33.79 14.16
C ASP A 533 36.40 33.18 14.55
N ARG A 534 36.45 31.85 14.79
CA ARG A 534 37.66 31.15 15.32
C ARG A 534 37.74 29.68 14.86
N LYS A 535 38.49 29.26 13.82
CA LYS A 535 39.63 29.92 13.16
C LYS A 535 40.87 29.01 13.15
N ASN A 536 40.78 27.78 12.62
CA ASN A 536 41.93 26.94 12.28
C ASN A 536 41.81 26.51 10.81
N ILE A 537 42.85 26.73 9.99
CA ILE A 537 42.96 26.22 8.60
C ILE A 537 44.35 25.55 8.43
N HIS A 538 44.50 24.53 7.57
CA HIS A 538 45.76 23.79 7.42
C HIS A 538 46.36 23.75 6.00
N SER A 539 45.55 23.88 4.95
CA SER A 539 45.99 24.02 3.55
C SER A 539 44.89 24.73 2.76
N VAL A 540 45.21 25.78 2.01
CA VAL A 540 44.27 26.51 1.12
C VAL A 540 44.99 27.02 -0.13
N GLU A 541 44.35 27.01 -1.30
CA GLU A 541 44.87 27.65 -2.51
C GLU A 541 44.46 29.14 -2.58
N GLN A 542 43.21 29.45 -2.96
CA GLN A 542 42.57 30.78 -3.05
C GLN A 542 41.96 31.35 -1.75
N LEU A 543 42.73 31.78 -0.73
CA LEU A 543 42.14 32.24 0.56
C LEU A 543 41.70 33.72 0.57
N VAL A 544 40.38 33.95 0.53
CA VAL A 544 39.70 35.26 0.69
C VAL A 544 39.02 35.46 2.06
N LEU A 545 39.30 36.58 2.75
CA LEU A 545 38.93 36.74 4.18
C LEU A 545 38.59 38.18 4.62
N THR A 546 37.33 38.46 4.92
CA THR A 546 36.84 39.75 5.47
C THR A 546 36.32 39.57 6.90
N SER A 547 36.89 40.22 7.92
CA SER A 547 36.41 40.03 9.31
C SER A 547 36.43 41.25 10.23
N GLN A 548 35.48 41.29 11.16
CA GLN A 548 35.42 42.33 12.20
C GLN A 548 36.27 41.96 13.43
N ALA A 549 36.13 40.77 14.03
CA ALA A 549 36.82 40.42 15.29
C ALA A 549 37.21 38.92 15.47
N ASP A 550 38.19 38.42 14.71
CA ASP A 550 38.56 37.00 14.69
C ASP A 550 39.75 36.62 15.60
N ARG A 551 39.89 35.29 15.81
CA ARG A 551 41.20 34.67 16.08
C ARG A 551 41.43 33.54 15.08
N LYS A 552 42.43 33.65 14.21
CA LYS A 552 42.76 32.60 13.22
C LYS A 552 44.20 32.07 13.34
N ASN A 553 44.32 30.75 13.27
CA ASN A 553 45.55 30.01 13.00
C ASN A 553 45.47 29.51 11.56
N ILE A 554 46.51 29.77 10.77
CA ILE A 554 46.62 29.39 9.36
C ILE A 554 47.95 28.67 9.17
N HIS A 555 47.92 27.56 8.44
CA HIS A 555 49.11 26.87 7.92
C HIS A 555 48.95 26.71 6.41
N SER A 556 50.07 26.77 5.68
CA SER A 556 50.25 26.42 4.26
C SER A 556 49.19 27.01 3.32
N VAL A 557 49.43 28.22 2.81
CA VAL A 557 48.54 28.88 1.83
C VAL A 557 49.39 29.50 0.73
N GLU A 558 49.10 29.26 -0.55
CA GLU A 558 49.88 29.84 -1.64
C GLU A 558 49.64 31.36 -1.74
N GLN A 559 48.50 31.78 -2.30
CA GLN A 559 48.10 33.19 -2.45
C GLN A 559 47.20 33.68 -1.29
N LEU A 560 47.43 34.90 -0.78
CA LEU A 560 46.77 35.47 0.41
C LEU A 560 47.06 37.02 0.51
N VAL A 561 46.19 37.92 1.00
CA VAL A 561 46.32 39.45 0.80
C VAL A 561 45.83 40.81 1.66
N LEU A 562 45.00 41.35 2.67
CA LEU A 562 43.80 41.34 3.71
C LEU A 562 42.98 42.69 3.64
N THR A 563 41.89 43.19 4.27
CA THR A 563 40.55 42.86 4.88
C THR A 563 40.19 42.51 6.36
N SER A 564 40.70 43.17 7.43
CA SER A 564 40.08 43.05 8.78
C SER A 564 40.07 44.30 9.69
N GLN A 565 39.16 44.33 10.67
CA GLN A 565 39.11 45.43 11.65
C GLN A 565 39.92 45.16 12.94
N ALA A 566 39.73 44.03 13.64
CA ALA A 566 40.41 43.77 14.93
C ALA A 566 40.71 42.28 15.24
N ASP A 567 41.76 41.71 14.64
CA ASP A 567 42.06 40.27 14.70
C ASP A 567 43.29 39.88 15.55
N ARG A 568 43.35 38.59 15.92
CA ARG A 568 44.61 37.90 16.28
C ARG A 568 44.94 36.78 15.29
N LYS A 569 46.15 36.78 14.75
CA LYS A 569 46.58 35.87 13.68
C LYS A 569 47.88 35.15 14.03
N ASN A 570 47.92 33.84 13.79
CA ASN A 570 49.14 33.06 13.63
C ASN A 570 49.13 32.48 12.21
N ILE A 571 50.17 32.72 11.42
CA ILE A 571 50.29 32.23 10.05
C ILE A 571 51.63 31.52 9.88
N HIS A 572 51.62 30.35 9.25
CA HIS A 572 52.79 29.52 8.98
C HIS A 572 52.82 29.10 7.50
N SER A 573 53.94 29.38 6.82
CA SER A 573 54.24 29.02 5.42
C SER A 573 53.23 29.57 4.40
N VAL A 574 53.65 30.62 3.68
CA VAL A 574 52.85 31.27 2.64
C VAL A 574 53.72 31.65 1.44
N GLU A 575 53.15 31.67 0.23
CA GLU A 575 53.81 32.31 -0.91
C GLU A 575 53.53 33.83 -0.89
N GLN A 576 52.34 34.30 -1.29
CA GLN A 576 52.02 35.71 -1.53
C GLN A 576 51.02 36.30 -0.48
N LEU A 577 51.18 37.57 -0.02
CA LEU A 577 50.73 38.02 1.34
C LEU A 577 50.66 39.59 1.61
N VAL A 578 49.63 40.40 1.23
CA VAL A 578 49.68 41.94 1.19
C VAL A 578 48.91 42.93 2.15
N LEU A 579 48.12 42.55 3.17
CA LEU A 579 47.32 43.34 4.17
C LEU A 579 46.41 44.54 3.77
N THR A 580 45.36 44.69 4.59
CA THR A 580 44.64 45.90 5.01
C THR A 580 43.96 45.63 6.34
N SER A 581 44.46 46.20 7.45
CA SER A 581 43.78 46.09 8.75
C SER A 581 43.88 47.31 9.65
N GLN A 582 42.87 47.49 10.49
CA GLN A 582 42.78 48.65 11.37
C GLN A 582 43.46 48.46 12.74
N ALA A 583 43.35 47.30 13.42
CA ALA A 583 43.99 47.09 14.73
C ALA A 583 44.24 45.60 15.13
N ASP A 584 45.33 45.00 14.64
CA ASP A 584 45.60 43.56 14.77
C ASP A 584 46.83 43.18 15.63
N ARG A 585 46.88 41.90 16.06
CA ARG A 585 48.12 41.23 16.52
C ARG A 585 48.46 40.03 15.65
N LYS A 586 49.68 39.95 15.12
CA LYS A 586 50.12 38.90 14.18
C LYS A 586 51.44 38.23 14.56
N ASN A 587 51.50 36.91 14.42
CA ASN A 587 52.73 36.14 14.29
C ASN A 587 52.75 35.53 12.88
N ILE A 588 53.86 35.66 12.15
CA ILE A 588 54.02 35.15 10.79
C ILE A 588 55.35 34.40 10.70
N HIS A 589 55.31 33.17 10.21
CA HIS A 589 56.46 32.29 10.03
C HIS A 589 56.54 31.87 8.57
N SER A 590 57.63 32.22 7.88
CA SER A 590 57.93 31.91 6.47
C SER A 590 56.90 32.43 5.47
N VAL A 591 57.33 33.40 4.65
CA VAL A 591 56.57 33.97 3.54
C VAL A 591 57.51 34.16 2.35
N GLU A 592 57.05 34.02 1.11
CA GLU A 592 57.78 34.57 -0.03
C GLU A 592 57.56 36.09 -0.12
N GLN A 593 56.34 36.56 -0.47
CA GLN A 593 56.05 37.96 -0.82
C GLN A 593 55.03 38.66 0.13
N LEU A 594 55.50 39.46 1.11
CA LEU A 594 54.72 40.12 2.18
C LEU A 594 54.50 41.67 1.96
N VAL A 595 53.34 42.11 1.45
CA VAL A 595 52.94 43.47 0.96
C VAL A 595 52.75 44.66 1.96
N LEU A 596 51.70 45.53 1.84
CA LEU A 596 50.95 46.17 2.98
C LEU A 596 49.77 47.14 2.73
N THR A 597 48.84 47.16 3.72
CA THR A 597 48.28 48.35 4.43
C THR A 597 47.93 48.12 5.92
N SER A 598 48.35 48.92 6.93
CA SER A 598 47.77 48.87 8.31
C SER A 598 47.70 50.20 9.06
N GLN A 599 46.88 50.26 10.12
CA GLN A 599 46.62 51.50 10.87
C GLN A 599 46.77 51.48 12.42
N ALA A 600 47.03 50.33 13.08
CA ALA A 600 47.44 50.25 14.50
C ALA A 600 47.86 48.84 15.00
N ASP A 601 48.91 48.21 14.46
CA ASP A 601 49.15 46.77 14.73
C ASP A 601 50.38 46.43 15.59
N ARG A 602 50.44 45.19 16.10
CA ARG A 602 51.69 44.57 16.61
C ARG A 602 52.01 43.29 15.85
N LYS A 603 53.20 43.16 15.27
CA LYS A 603 53.55 41.96 14.49
C LYS A 603 54.96 41.42 14.76
N ASN A 604 55.05 40.10 14.89
CA ASN A 604 56.29 39.33 14.87
C ASN A 604 56.39 38.60 13.52
N ILE A 605 57.55 38.66 12.89
CA ILE A 605 57.84 37.98 11.61
C ILE A 605 59.17 37.24 11.76
N HIS A 606 59.22 35.96 11.40
CA HIS A 606 60.47 35.19 11.49
C HIS A 606 61.29 35.18 10.20
N SER A 607 60.71 34.83 9.05
CA SER A 607 61.42 34.78 7.77
C SER A 607 60.51 35.26 6.65
N VAL A 608 61.05 36.05 5.72
CA VAL A 608 60.40 36.46 4.47
C VAL A 608 61.45 36.60 3.37
N GLU A 609 61.10 36.34 2.12
CA GLU A 609 61.89 36.80 0.98
C GLU A 609 61.65 38.31 0.73
N GLN A 610 60.55 38.68 0.09
CA GLN A 610 60.22 40.04 -0.33
C GLN A 610 59.16 40.70 0.57
N LEU A 611 59.38 41.95 1.00
CA LEU A 611 58.66 42.52 2.15
C LEU A 611 58.46 44.04 2.01
N VAL A 612 57.35 44.54 1.41
CA VAL A 612 57.26 45.94 0.92
C VAL A 612 56.14 46.80 1.53
N LEU A 613 56.52 47.71 2.46
CA LEU A 613 55.73 47.91 3.67
C LEU A 613 55.17 49.32 3.99
N THR A 614 53.85 49.44 4.22
CA THR A 614 53.08 50.71 4.29
C THR A 614 52.03 50.93 5.40
N SER A 615 52.35 51.54 6.56
CA SER A 615 51.37 51.68 7.69
C SER A 615 51.47 52.93 8.59
N GLN A 616 50.55 53.05 9.55
CA GLN A 616 50.45 54.16 10.50
C GLN A 616 50.43 53.60 11.94
N ALA A 617 51.48 53.84 12.74
CA ALA A 617 51.58 53.52 14.18
C ALA A 617 51.47 52.02 14.61
N ASP A 618 52.49 51.23 14.26
CA ASP A 618 52.68 49.82 14.56
C ASP A 618 53.59 49.54 15.80
N ARG A 619 53.94 48.27 16.04
CA ARG A 619 55.21 47.83 16.66
C ARG A 619 55.69 46.52 16.01
N LYS A 620 56.99 46.40 15.73
CA LYS A 620 57.54 45.20 15.07
C LYS A 620 58.84 44.63 15.60
N ASN A 621 58.87 43.29 15.54
CA ASN A 621 60.07 42.47 15.51
C ASN A 621 60.07 41.69 14.18
N ILE A 622 61.17 41.76 13.43
CA ILE A 622 61.41 40.97 12.21
C ILE A 622 62.77 40.30 12.37
N HIS A 623 62.88 38.99 12.11
CA HIS A 623 64.15 38.26 12.27
C HIS A 623 64.95 38.16 10.98
N SER A 624 64.44 37.54 9.91
CA SER A 624 65.09 37.52 8.60
C SER A 624 64.19 38.09 7.51
N VAL A 625 64.81 38.81 6.57
CA VAL A 625 64.21 39.30 5.32
C VAL A 625 65.29 39.27 4.24
N GLU A 626 64.96 38.89 3.02
CA GLU A 626 65.82 39.22 1.87
C GLU A 626 65.61 40.69 1.50
N GLN A 627 64.48 41.04 0.88
CA GLN A 627 64.22 42.37 0.32
C GLN A 627 63.15 43.14 1.12
N LEU A 628 63.45 44.35 1.60
CA LEU A 628 62.62 45.12 2.53
C LEU A 628 62.40 46.58 2.09
N VAL A 629 61.24 46.90 1.51
CA VAL A 629 60.83 48.29 1.18
C VAL A 629 59.89 48.85 2.26
N LEU A 630 59.82 50.19 2.45
CA LEU A 630 59.12 50.85 3.58
C LEU A 630 58.51 52.22 3.19
N THR A 631 57.20 52.52 3.32
CA THR A 631 56.54 53.85 3.02
C THR A 631 55.27 54.11 3.92
N SER A 632 54.60 55.29 3.95
CA SER A 632 53.61 55.79 5.00
C SER A 632 54.02 57.01 5.90
N GLN A 633 54.32 57.15 7.21
CA GLN A 633 53.90 56.60 8.53
C GLN A 633 54.80 57.13 9.71
N VAL A 634 54.64 56.65 10.97
CA VAL A 634 55.29 57.08 12.27
C VAL A 634 55.46 55.87 13.20
N ASP A 635 56.65 55.56 13.78
CA ASP A 635 56.86 54.20 14.39
C ASP A 635 58.09 53.86 15.30
N LYS A 636 58.16 52.59 15.75
CA LYS A 636 59.23 51.98 16.57
C LYS A 636 59.52 50.50 16.20
N LYS A 637 60.67 50.23 15.54
CA LYS A 637 61.00 48.92 14.88
C LYS A 637 62.27 48.23 15.41
N ASN A 638 62.22 46.90 15.54
CA ASN A 638 63.39 46.01 15.61
C ASN A 638 63.48 45.11 14.35
N THR A 639 64.70 44.97 13.81
CA THR A 639 65.03 44.11 12.65
C THR A 639 66.37 43.41 12.90
N HIS A 640 66.45 42.09 12.75
CA HIS A 640 67.68 41.34 13.08
C HIS A 640 68.61 41.21 11.86
N SER A 641 68.21 40.47 10.82
CA SER A 641 68.88 40.42 9.52
C SER A 641 67.98 40.95 8.41
N VAL A 642 68.58 41.61 7.43
CA VAL A 642 67.97 42.08 6.18
C VAL A 642 69.06 42.04 5.11
N GLU A 643 68.82 41.47 3.94
CA GLU A 643 69.77 41.61 2.83
C GLU A 643 69.64 43.04 2.24
N GLN A 644 68.54 43.34 1.59
CA GLN A 644 68.31 44.60 0.86
C GLN A 644 67.22 45.45 1.53
N LEU A 645 67.47 46.74 1.72
CA LEU A 645 66.62 47.63 2.53
C LEU A 645 66.36 48.99 1.88
N VAL A 646 65.15 49.20 1.34
CA VAL A 646 64.72 50.45 0.69
C VAL A 646 63.82 51.28 1.62
N LEU A 647 64.34 52.39 2.14
CA LEU A 647 63.62 53.25 3.08
C LEU A 647 62.95 54.43 2.37
N THR A 648 61.62 54.40 2.30
CA THR A 648 60.71 55.40 1.73
C THR A 648 60.89 56.88 2.11
N SER A 649 61.68 57.21 3.15
CA SER A 649 60.98 57.40 4.44
C SER A 649 61.60 58.32 5.54
N GLN A 650 60.75 59.08 6.26
CA GLN A 650 60.97 59.52 7.65
C GLN A 650 60.68 58.38 8.66
N VAL A 651 61.58 58.12 9.61
CA VAL A 651 61.42 57.09 10.65
C VAL A 651 61.85 57.68 11.98
N ASP A 652 61.13 57.41 13.08
CA ASP A 652 61.45 58.00 14.39
C ASP A 652 62.48 57.19 15.18
N LYS A 653 62.32 55.86 15.24
CA LYS A 653 63.17 54.92 16.01
C LYS A 653 63.27 53.54 15.34
N LYS A 654 64.45 53.22 14.78
CA LYS A 654 64.76 51.90 14.17
C LYS A 654 66.02 51.30 14.79
N ASN A 655 65.91 50.08 15.30
CA ASN A 655 67.04 49.20 15.62
C ASN A 655 67.19 48.17 14.49
N THR A 656 68.41 48.03 13.96
CA THR A 656 68.77 47.05 12.92
C THR A 656 70.10 46.41 13.26
N HIS A 657 70.19 45.08 13.30
CA HIS A 657 71.44 44.43 13.69
C HIS A 657 72.38 44.29 12.48
N SER A 658 71.96 43.59 11.42
CA SER A 658 72.67 43.56 10.13
C SER A 658 71.81 44.09 8.97
N VAL A 659 72.48 44.65 7.97
CA VAL A 659 71.96 45.00 6.64
C VAL A 659 73.08 44.77 5.63
N GLU A 660 72.84 44.07 4.53
CA GLU A 660 73.84 44.04 3.45
C GLU A 660 73.77 45.34 2.65
N GLN A 661 72.62 45.66 2.05
CA GLN A 661 72.45 46.80 1.14
C GLN A 661 71.34 47.76 1.62
N LEU A 662 71.65 49.06 1.71
CA LEU A 662 70.76 50.08 2.26
C LEU A 662 70.51 51.24 1.28
N VAL A 663 69.29 51.38 0.77
CA VAL A 663 68.86 52.46 -0.13
C VAL A 663 67.99 53.48 0.63
N LEU A 664 68.36 54.77 0.63
CA LEU A 664 67.66 55.82 1.40
C LEU A 664 66.87 56.81 0.52
N THR A 665 65.55 56.66 0.53
CA THR A 665 64.52 57.58 0.00
C THR A 665 64.65 59.04 0.46
N SER A 666 64.75 59.26 1.78
CA SER A 666 64.60 60.59 2.39
C SER A 666 64.94 60.62 3.90
N GLN A 667 64.84 61.83 4.47
CA GLN A 667 64.39 62.06 5.85
C GLN A 667 65.26 61.40 6.93
N ALA A 668 64.69 60.37 7.58
CA ALA A 668 65.30 59.51 8.61
C ALA A 668 65.95 60.18 9.85
N ASP A 669 65.19 60.30 10.92
CA ASP A 669 65.70 60.68 12.24
C ASP A 669 66.19 59.46 13.05
N LYS A 670 67.33 59.60 13.74
CA LYS A 670 67.86 58.68 14.79
C LYS A 670 67.71 57.16 14.51
N LYS A 671 68.59 56.64 13.65
CA LYS A 671 68.77 55.20 13.38
C LYS A 671 69.86 54.59 14.29
N ASN A 672 69.56 53.43 14.87
CA ASN A 672 70.58 52.52 15.41
C ASN A 672 70.74 51.36 14.42
N ILE A 673 71.90 51.28 13.76
CA ILE A 673 72.30 50.15 12.92
C ILE A 673 73.65 49.65 13.43
N HIS A 674 73.87 48.33 13.53
CA HIS A 674 75.14 47.77 14.02
C HIS A 674 76.09 47.33 12.89
N SER A 675 75.57 46.82 11.77
CA SER A 675 76.34 46.59 10.54
C SER A 675 75.58 47.07 9.29
N VAL A 676 76.32 47.60 8.32
CA VAL A 676 75.89 47.90 6.94
C VAL A 676 77.08 47.61 6.03
N GLU A 677 76.92 46.79 4.99
CA GLU A 677 78.00 46.51 4.03
C GLU A 677 78.01 47.51 2.86
N GLN A 678 76.84 47.90 2.36
CA GLN A 678 76.66 48.83 1.24
C GLN A 678 75.57 49.88 1.52
N LEU A 679 75.82 51.14 1.18
CA LEU A 679 74.92 52.28 1.40
C LEU A 679 74.74 53.11 0.12
N VAL A 680 73.51 53.19 -0.37
CA VAL A 680 73.12 53.95 -1.57
C VAL A 680 72.25 55.15 -1.16
N LEU A 681 72.74 56.36 -1.42
CA LEU A 681 72.06 57.61 -1.13
C LEU A 681 71.54 58.24 -2.43
N THR A 682 70.31 57.90 -2.82
CA THR A 682 69.60 58.56 -3.92
C THR A 682 69.01 59.88 -3.45
N SER A 683 69.88 60.87 -3.26
CA SER A 683 69.48 62.24 -2.96
C SER A 683 68.62 62.80 -4.10
N GLN A 684 67.32 62.92 -3.87
CA GLN A 684 66.58 63.92 -4.61
C GLN A 684 67.21 65.26 -4.21
N ALA A 685 67.92 65.88 -5.15
CA ALA A 685 68.00 67.32 -5.21
C ALA A 685 66.55 67.83 -5.51
N ASP A 686 65.63 67.56 -4.55
CA ASP A 686 64.16 67.79 -4.37
C ASP A 686 63.68 67.20 -2.96
N ARG A 687 62.40 66.84 -2.68
CA ARG A 687 61.90 66.47 -1.30
C ARG A 687 60.75 65.42 -1.16
N LYS A 688 60.74 64.60 -0.07
CA LYS A 688 59.51 64.17 0.69
C LYS A 688 59.55 62.75 1.37
N LYS A 689 58.43 61.98 1.40
CA LYS A 689 58.35 60.47 1.45
C LYS A 689 58.49 59.72 2.87
N ARG A 690 57.77 58.56 3.13
CA ARG A 690 57.06 58.04 4.41
C ARG A 690 57.60 56.93 5.44
N ASN A 691 57.06 55.66 5.67
CA ASN A 691 56.93 54.79 6.95
C ASN A 691 56.01 53.46 7.16
N THR A 692 56.31 52.11 7.11
CA THR A 692 55.51 51.05 7.91
C THR A 692 55.56 49.45 7.66
N HIS A 693 54.52 48.52 7.81
CA HIS A 693 54.64 46.96 7.88
C HIS A 693 53.48 45.75 7.84
N SER A 694 53.55 44.57 7.09
CA SER A 694 52.71 43.30 6.61
C SER A 694 51.24 42.70 7.06
N VAL A 695 50.53 41.67 6.37
CA VAL A 695 49.30 40.72 6.65
C VAL A 695 48.35 40.09 5.46
N GLU A 696 47.10 39.50 5.65
CA GLU A 696 46.31 38.39 4.88
C GLU A 696 44.80 38.46 4.21
N GLN A 697 44.50 38.63 2.88
CA GLN A 697 43.22 38.81 2.01
C GLN A 697 42.88 40.13 1.18
N LEU A 698 43.50 40.55 0.05
CA LEU A 698 43.17 41.80 -0.71
C LEU A 698 43.26 41.85 -2.26
N VAL A 699 44.43 42.22 -2.83
CA VAL A 699 44.53 42.92 -4.14
C VAL A 699 45.08 44.37 -4.12
N LEU A 700 46.11 44.72 -3.31
CA LEU A 700 46.84 46.00 -3.42
C LEU A 700 46.72 46.90 -2.18
N THR A 701 46.01 48.04 -2.15
CA THR A 701 45.06 48.69 -3.11
C THR A 701 45.54 49.05 -4.52
N SER A 702 45.23 48.25 -5.55
CA SER A 702 45.59 48.51 -6.96
C SER A 702 44.42 49.09 -7.80
N GLN A 703 44.44 48.89 -9.12
CA GLN A 703 43.32 49.11 -10.05
C GLN A 703 43.87 49.49 -11.45
N ARG A 704 43.28 49.00 -12.54
CA ARG A 704 43.83 48.95 -13.92
C ARG A 704 45.32 48.53 -13.95
N TYR A 705 45.55 47.38 -13.35
CA TYR A 705 46.84 46.88 -12.85
C TYR A 705 46.59 46.27 -11.47
N SER A 706 47.18 45.12 -11.13
CA SER A 706 47.25 44.58 -9.77
C SER A 706 45.93 44.17 -9.09
N ILE A 707 44.82 43.96 -9.84
CA ILE A 707 43.51 43.44 -9.36
C ILE A 707 42.88 44.27 -8.18
N VAL A 708 41.71 44.05 -7.58
CA VAL A 708 40.48 43.28 -7.93
C VAL A 708 39.31 44.30 -8.06
N PHE A 709 38.20 44.16 -7.31
CA PHE A 709 37.24 45.24 -7.00
C PHE A 709 35.79 44.77 -6.89
N THR A 710 34.88 45.69 -6.52
CA THR A 710 33.52 45.41 -6.04
C THR A 710 32.60 46.60 -6.32
N MET A 711 31.31 46.36 -6.57
CA MET A 711 30.31 47.42 -6.70
C MET A 711 29.99 48.11 -5.37
N VAL A 712 29.79 49.44 -5.40
CA VAL A 712 29.39 50.27 -4.25
C VAL A 712 28.65 51.51 -4.80
N HIS A 713 27.57 52.03 -4.20
CA HIS A 713 26.94 51.72 -2.92
C HIS A 713 25.71 50.80 -3.09
N ARG A 714 25.01 50.48 -1.98
CA ARG A 714 23.81 49.62 -1.97
C ARG A 714 23.64 48.96 -0.60
N LEU A 715 24.35 47.85 -0.40
CA LEU A 715 24.27 47.00 0.81
C LEU A 715 24.50 45.54 0.37
N VAL A 716 25.50 44.84 0.91
CA VAL A 716 25.91 43.49 0.51
C VAL A 716 26.71 42.84 1.65
N VAL A 717 26.71 41.51 1.72
CA VAL A 717 27.29 40.66 2.80
C VAL A 717 26.67 40.94 4.19
N MET A 718 27.23 40.34 5.27
CA MET A 718 26.63 40.21 6.61
C MET A 718 27.68 40.17 7.71
#